data_AF-A0A291GMV7-F1
#
_entry.id   AF-A0A291GMV7-F1
#
_cell.length_a   1.000
_cell.length_b   1.000
_cell.length_c   1.000
_cell.angle_alpha   90.00
_cell.angle_beta   90.00
_cell.angle_gamma   90.00
#
_symmetry.space_group_name_H-M   'P 1'
#
loop_
_entity.id
_entity.type
_entity.pdbx_description
1 polymer ?
#
loop_
_entity_poly.entity_id
_entity_poly.type
_entity_poly.pdbx_seq_one_letter_code
_entity_poly.pdbx_strand_id
1 'polypeptide(L)'
;MSQRHLPPATDASSSASLTRRTLLAATAAAVPTGAALFGAAPALADPSVTDGETRIVDVPLAEVPLGEVDGAPTRELAEQPATMVGVTWPDDMDEPEVQARGLDLEGEWTPWLLLESTEDPETGEAVAGTEAGWIGAVSALQIRALLDGADVTERLVAHVVTTSPAPADAQVVALADAPVTDTAASGAEAAETEPRQMRMMSAARSVNPATPTLVGAPSFTSRAAWGANESWVRSTRAADELKSVVVHHTAGSNNYSRAESAQIVRGIQRYHAVTLGWADIGYNMLVSRYGQVFEGRGGGLHRNIIGAHALGFNTESFGISVMGDYSSSAPPRAAQVALSQLVGWKLLSTFHTRTDATVRWTSGGSDKYSAGRRITLPVMMGHRDVNYTACPGDSLYARFGAIRDDAQDFHNGGWKEHLWAFEGAGGASALGTVVRSAHRTGRFTATQLTKGLVLQEDGRAHGYATPFGKQWRAGWGRPEKAAFSLDGQTMQKFDHGGALRTGSSTVFHDGTFLDVPPDLMYRAEIEKLAGREITRGWPDHTYRPLAEIQRDAMVAFVYRALGKPAFDPPKTSPFSDMPPSRMFYKEITWARHRHITNGWPDGTFRPTAPVERGAVAAFLYRASGATSTKTSTRFSDVPRNHQFAKEITWLADAGITTGWPDGTFRPVAPIARDAMAAFMIRWMKHRGL
;
A
#
# COMPACT_ATOMS: atom_id res chain seq x y z
N MET A 1 6.16 -15.91 -83.45
CA MET A 1 7.16 -16.82 -82.86
C MET A 1 8.24 -15.98 -82.21
N SER A 2 8.52 -16.30 -80.94
CA SER A 2 9.56 -15.85 -80.01
C SER A 2 10.79 -15.14 -80.60
N GLN A 3 11.22 -14.02 -80.00
CA GLN A 3 12.33 -14.02 -79.03
C GLN A 3 12.49 -12.66 -78.31
N ARG A 4 12.89 -12.76 -77.04
CA ARG A 4 13.10 -11.72 -76.02
C ARG A 4 14.32 -10.84 -76.30
N HIS A 5 14.32 -9.60 -75.79
CA HIS A 5 15.46 -8.97 -75.10
C HIS A 5 14.95 -7.84 -74.18
N LEU A 6 15.36 -7.85 -72.90
CA LEU A 6 15.16 -6.76 -71.92
C LEU A 6 16.34 -5.78 -72.00
N PRO A 7 16.16 -4.47 -71.75
CA PRO A 7 17.23 -3.56 -71.38
C PRO A 7 17.24 -3.24 -69.86
N PRO A 8 18.37 -2.71 -69.32
CA PRO A 8 18.71 -2.79 -67.90
C PRO A 8 18.29 -1.55 -67.09
N ALA A 9 18.37 -1.72 -65.76
CA ALA A 9 18.13 -0.71 -64.74
C ALA A 9 19.09 0.48 -64.83
N THR A 10 18.56 1.67 -64.57
CA THR A 10 19.31 2.92 -64.36
C THR A 10 19.22 3.34 -62.90
N ASP A 11 20.38 3.52 -62.29
CA ASP A 11 20.59 4.16 -61.00
C ASP A 11 20.62 5.70 -61.10
N ALA A 12 20.20 6.34 -60.01
CA ALA A 12 20.58 7.65 -59.45
C ALA A 12 20.49 8.95 -60.28
N SER A 13 19.65 9.88 -59.82
CA SER A 13 19.99 11.31 -59.83
C SER A 13 19.53 12.05 -58.55
N SER A 14 20.53 12.55 -57.83
CA SER A 14 20.60 13.79 -57.03
C SER A 14 19.38 14.24 -56.20
N SER A 15 19.43 14.05 -54.89
CA SER A 15 18.73 14.88 -53.91
C SER A 15 19.44 16.24 -53.78
N ALA A 16 18.71 17.32 -54.07
CA ALA A 16 19.13 18.68 -53.78
C ALA A 16 19.05 18.93 -52.26
N SER A 17 20.15 19.39 -51.67
CA SER A 17 20.24 19.82 -50.28
C SER A 17 19.38 21.07 -50.03
N LEU A 18 18.32 20.95 -49.24
CA LEU A 18 17.60 22.09 -48.69
C LEU A 18 18.27 22.50 -47.37
N THR A 19 18.86 23.70 -47.33
CA THR A 19 19.50 24.26 -46.14
C THR A 19 18.50 24.63 -45.04
N ARG A 20 18.83 24.35 -43.77
CA ARG A 20 18.07 24.57 -42.51
C ARG A 20 17.32 25.91 -42.35
N ARG A 21 17.70 26.97 -43.08
CA ARG A 21 17.04 28.29 -43.01
C ARG A 21 15.62 28.31 -43.60
N THR A 22 15.24 27.39 -44.49
CA THR A 22 13.90 27.38 -45.09
C THR A 22 12.82 26.73 -44.22
N LEU A 23 13.18 26.00 -43.15
CA LEU A 23 12.18 25.44 -42.21
C LEU A 23 11.65 26.47 -41.19
N LEU A 24 12.42 27.52 -40.88
CA LEU A 24 12.06 28.52 -39.87
C LEU A 24 11.09 29.62 -40.37
N ALA A 25 10.76 29.67 -41.66
CA ALA A 25 9.91 30.72 -42.24
C ALA A 25 8.45 30.31 -42.49
N ALA A 26 8.06 29.05 -42.23
CA ALA A 26 6.76 28.51 -42.63
C ALA A 26 5.67 28.49 -41.52
N THR A 27 5.89 29.13 -40.37
CA THR A 27 4.92 29.12 -39.23
C THR A 27 4.17 30.43 -39.00
N ALA A 28 4.24 31.40 -39.92
CA ALA A 28 3.49 32.65 -39.82
C ALA A 28 2.53 32.84 -41.02
N ALA A 29 1.53 31.97 -41.14
CA ALA A 29 0.36 32.24 -41.98
C ALA A 29 -0.92 31.91 -41.20
N ALA A 30 -1.73 32.93 -40.96
CA ALA A 30 -3.01 32.83 -40.27
C ALA A 30 -3.97 31.87 -40.99
N VAL A 31 -4.54 30.91 -40.25
CA VAL A 31 -5.60 30.00 -40.72
C VAL A 31 -6.81 30.14 -39.78
N PRO A 32 -8.06 30.13 -40.30
CA PRO A 32 -9.25 30.46 -39.52
C PRO A 32 -9.63 29.35 -38.54
N THR A 33 -10.30 29.75 -37.46
CA THR A 33 -10.89 28.89 -36.42
C THR A 33 -11.73 27.75 -36.99
N GLY A 34 -11.25 26.52 -36.86
CA GLY A 34 -12.01 25.30 -37.14
C GLY A 34 -11.16 24.03 -37.00
N ALA A 35 -11.29 23.33 -35.87
CA ALA A 35 -10.69 22.02 -35.54
C ALA A 35 -9.15 21.94 -35.58
N ALA A 36 -8.50 22.40 -34.50
CA ALA A 36 -7.10 22.08 -34.24
C ALA A 36 -6.95 20.60 -33.84
N LEU A 37 -6.34 19.81 -34.71
CA LEU A 37 -5.69 18.55 -34.34
C LEU A 37 -4.51 18.91 -33.43
N PHE A 38 -4.66 18.76 -32.11
CA PHE A 38 -3.57 18.93 -31.14
C PHE A 38 -2.59 17.77 -31.25
N GLY A 39 -1.69 17.79 -32.25
CA GLY A 39 -0.49 16.96 -32.24
C GLY A 39 0.50 17.50 -31.21
N ALA A 40 1.19 16.63 -30.46
CA ALA A 40 2.25 17.07 -29.57
C ALA A 40 3.40 17.68 -30.37
N ALA A 41 4.07 18.70 -29.83
CA ALA A 41 5.29 19.20 -30.44
C ALA A 41 6.39 18.12 -30.35
N PRO A 42 7.21 17.91 -31.41
CA PRO A 42 8.37 17.04 -31.34
C PRO A 42 9.36 17.51 -30.26
N ALA A 43 10.28 16.62 -29.83
CA ALA A 43 11.41 17.05 -29.01
C ALA A 43 12.22 18.12 -29.77
N LEU A 44 12.57 19.21 -29.08
CA LEU A 44 13.36 20.29 -29.67
C LEU A 44 14.75 19.81 -30.11
N ALA A 45 15.31 18.84 -29.39
CA ALA A 45 16.59 18.23 -29.72
C ALA A 45 16.48 17.27 -30.92
N ASP A 46 15.51 16.35 -30.91
CA ASP A 46 15.30 15.35 -31.98
C ASP A 46 13.83 15.32 -32.45
N PRO A 47 13.53 15.87 -33.63
CA PRO A 47 12.16 15.88 -34.14
C PRO A 47 11.53 14.51 -34.41
N SER A 48 12.32 13.43 -34.41
CA SER A 48 11.81 12.06 -34.56
C SER A 48 11.27 11.46 -33.25
N VAL A 49 11.46 12.14 -32.11
CA VAL A 49 10.89 11.77 -30.81
C VAL A 49 9.65 12.63 -30.58
N THR A 50 8.47 12.00 -30.48
CA THR A 50 7.19 12.73 -30.40
C THR A 50 6.26 12.17 -29.32
N ASP A 51 5.16 12.87 -29.06
CA ASP A 51 4.02 12.39 -28.26
C ASP A 51 4.36 11.95 -26.83
N GLY A 52 5.32 12.60 -26.20
CA GLY A 52 5.78 12.28 -24.85
C GLY A 52 6.74 11.09 -24.78
N GLU A 53 7.20 10.56 -25.93
CA GLU A 53 8.26 9.56 -25.98
C GLU A 53 9.51 10.07 -25.26
N THR A 54 10.12 9.19 -24.47
CA THR A 54 11.48 9.32 -23.95
C THR A 54 12.29 8.26 -24.65
N ARG A 55 13.35 8.57 -25.40
CA ARG A 55 14.22 7.61 -26.10
C ARG A 55 15.60 7.60 -25.44
N ILE A 56 16.24 6.43 -25.40
CA ILE A 56 17.63 6.28 -24.97
C ILE A 56 18.42 5.66 -26.11
N VAL A 57 19.57 6.26 -26.43
CA VAL A 57 20.57 5.75 -27.37
C VAL A 57 21.84 5.48 -26.57
N ASP A 58 22.29 4.22 -26.60
CA ASP A 58 23.53 3.81 -25.93
C ASP A 58 24.71 4.00 -26.88
N VAL A 59 25.72 4.75 -26.42
CA VAL A 59 26.90 5.11 -27.20
C VAL A 59 28.14 4.62 -26.46
N PRO A 60 28.77 3.51 -26.90
CA PRO A 60 30.07 3.09 -26.39
C PRO A 60 31.11 4.17 -26.69
N LEU A 61 31.70 4.78 -25.66
CA LEU A 61 32.61 5.91 -25.85
C LEU A 61 33.96 5.49 -26.47
N ALA A 62 34.29 4.19 -26.45
CA ALA A 62 35.39 3.63 -27.22
C ALA A 62 35.28 3.89 -28.74
N GLU A 63 34.05 3.99 -29.27
CA GLU A 63 33.78 4.15 -30.71
C GLU A 63 33.76 5.60 -31.18
N VAL A 64 33.68 6.55 -30.23
CA VAL A 64 33.69 7.99 -30.52
C VAL A 64 35.14 8.46 -30.59
N PRO A 65 35.59 9.23 -31.60
CA PRO A 65 36.97 9.72 -31.64
C PRO A 65 37.38 10.50 -30.39
N LEU A 66 38.60 10.25 -29.88
CA LEU A 66 39.17 11.03 -28.78
C LEU A 66 39.68 12.38 -29.31
N GLY A 67 39.21 13.45 -28.70
CA GLY A 67 39.72 14.81 -28.87
C GLY A 67 40.31 15.35 -27.57
N GLU A 68 40.64 16.64 -27.60
CA GLU A 68 41.13 17.37 -26.43
C GLU A 68 40.38 18.70 -26.34
N VAL A 69 39.83 18.99 -25.16
CA VAL A 69 39.08 20.21 -24.85
C VAL A 69 39.56 20.73 -23.52
N ASP A 70 39.93 22.01 -23.45
CA ASP A 70 40.47 22.65 -22.25
C ASP A 70 41.66 21.89 -21.62
N GLY A 71 42.48 21.23 -22.46
CA GLY A 71 43.63 20.43 -22.03
C GLY A 71 43.28 19.06 -21.45
N ALA A 72 42.04 18.59 -21.60
CA ALA A 72 41.58 17.30 -21.10
C ALA A 72 41.07 16.39 -22.25
N PRO A 73 41.39 15.08 -22.22
CA PRO A 73 40.81 14.10 -23.14
C PRO A 73 39.28 14.14 -23.09
N THR A 74 38.64 14.26 -24.25
CA THR A 74 37.19 14.46 -24.36
C THR A 74 36.64 13.73 -25.59
N ARG A 75 35.50 13.05 -25.43
CA ARG A 75 34.77 12.41 -26.53
C ARG A 75 33.61 13.32 -26.94
N GLU A 76 33.57 13.71 -28.22
CA GLU A 76 32.48 14.53 -28.77
C GLU A 76 31.51 13.65 -29.58
N LEU A 77 30.28 13.56 -29.07
CA LEU A 77 29.18 12.87 -29.71
C LEU A 77 28.50 13.87 -30.65
N ALA A 78 29.10 14.08 -31.81
CA ALA A 78 28.58 14.97 -32.85
C ALA A 78 27.22 14.46 -33.36
N GLU A 79 26.31 15.38 -33.64
CA GLU A 79 24.97 15.09 -34.16
C GLU A 79 24.14 14.12 -33.31
N GLN A 80 24.43 14.03 -32.00
CA GLN A 80 23.64 13.28 -31.03
C GLN A 80 22.75 14.25 -30.23
N PRO A 81 21.52 14.51 -30.71
CA PRO A 81 20.60 15.38 -29.99
C PRO A 81 20.19 14.74 -28.66
N ALA A 82 20.15 15.56 -27.61
CA ALA A 82 19.86 15.09 -26.27
C ALA A 82 19.06 16.10 -25.46
N THR A 83 18.45 15.61 -24.38
CA THR A 83 17.88 16.41 -23.29
C THR A 83 18.56 16.11 -21.96
N MET A 84 19.00 14.86 -21.79
CA MET A 84 19.73 14.38 -20.62
C MET A 84 20.80 13.39 -21.04
N VAL A 85 21.77 13.15 -20.16
CA VAL A 85 22.77 12.10 -20.33
C VAL A 85 23.07 11.44 -18.99
N GLY A 86 23.14 10.11 -18.99
CA GLY A 86 23.71 9.31 -17.90
C GLY A 86 24.85 8.47 -18.45
N VAL A 87 25.75 7.99 -17.61
CA VAL A 87 26.93 7.22 -18.03
C VAL A 87 27.08 5.99 -17.14
N THR A 88 27.40 4.85 -17.75
CA THR A 88 27.68 3.60 -17.03
C THR A 88 29.09 3.10 -17.30
N TRP A 89 29.59 2.27 -16.38
CA TRP A 89 30.90 1.63 -16.47
C TRP A 89 30.83 0.15 -16.07
N PRO A 90 31.86 -0.64 -16.41
CA PRO A 90 31.95 -2.03 -15.98
C PRO A 90 31.97 -2.16 -14.45
N ASP A 91 31.31 -3.17 -13.91
CA ASP A 91 31.24 -3.41 -12.45
C ASP A 91 32.60 -3.74 -11.80
N ASP A 92 33.62 -4.05 -12.60
CA ASP A 92 35.01 -4.29 -12.15
C ASP A 92 35.87 -3.02 -12.08
N MET A 93 35.25 -1.87 -12.31
CA MET A 93 35.90 -0.56 -12.34
C MET A 93 35.44 0.30 -11.16
N ASP A 94 36.40 0.92 -10.48
CA ASP A 94 36.12 1.94 -9.45
C ASP A 94 35.43 3.16 -10.06
N GLU A 95 34.63 3.86 -9.26
CA GLU A 95 33.84 5.02 -9.66
C GLU A 95 34.71 6.14 -10.26
N PRO A 96 34.51 6.53 -11.55
CA PRO A 96 35.19 7.65 -12.15
C PRO A 96 34.45 8.99 -11.92
N GLU A 97 35.19 10.10 -11.93
CA GLU A 97 34.59 11.44 -12.03
C GLU A 97 34.14 11.68 -13.47
N VAL A 98 32.83 11.72 -13.71
CA VAL A 98 32.24 11.90 -15.05
C VAL A 98 31.70 13.31 -15.23
N GLN A 99 32.10 13.96 -16.32
CA GLN A 99 31.60 15.28 -16.68
C GLN A 99 31.01 15.28 -18.09
N ALA A 100 29.92 16.01 -18.28
CA ALA A 100 29.26 16.17 -19.56
C ALA A 100 28.86 17.63 -19.81
N ARG A 101 28.85 18.04 -21.08
CA ARG A 101 28.21 19.28 -21.53
C ARG A 101 27.58 19.07 -22.89
N GLY A 102 26.59 19.90 -23.23
CA GLY A 102 25.96 19.88 -24.55
C GLY A 102 26.14 21.19 -25.31
N LEU A 103 26.06 21.08 -26.64
CA LEU A 103 26.00 22.20 -27.57
C LEU A 103 24.54 22.61 -27.74
N ASP A 104 24.15 23.77 -27.24
CA ASP A 104 22.77 24.25 -27.31
C ASP A 104 22.32 24.52 -28.76
N LEU A 105 21.05 24.88 -28.93
CA LEU A 105 20.46 25.09 -30.26
C LEU A 105 20.90 26.42 -30.89
N GLU A 106 21.49 27.31 -30.09
CA GLU A 106 22.10 28.56 -30.50
C GLU A 106 23.55 28.38 -30.96
N GLY A 107 24.16 27.21 -30.69
CA GLY A 107 25.51 26.84 -31.10
C GLY A 107 26.58 27.14 -30.05
N GLU A 108 26.20 27.33 -28.78
CA GLU A 108 27.11 27.58 -27.67
C GLU A 108 27.23 26.35 -26.77
N TRP A 109 28.45 26.08 -26.29
CA TRP A 109 28.68 25.00 -25.33
C TRP A 109 28.21 25.41 -23.95
N THR A 110 27.34 24.59 -23.37
CA THR A 110 26.92 24.72 -21.96
C THR A 110 28.12 24.51 -21.01
N PRO A 111 28.05 25.01 -19.75
CA PRO A 111 29.05 24.68 -18.74
C PRO A 111 29.16 23.18 -18.51
N TRP A 112 30.36 22.72 -18.13
CA TRP A 112 30.56 21.33 -17.69
C TRP A 112 29.70 21.01 -16.48
N LEU A 113 28.91 19.94 -16.60
CA LEU A 113 28.12 19.35 -15.54
C LEU A 113 28.86 18.13 -14.98
N LEU A 114 29.08 18.10 -13.67
CA LEU A 114 29.51 16.89 -12.98
C LEU A 114 28.30 15.97 -12.81
N LEU A 115 28.37 14.75 -13.35
CA LEU A 115 27.32 13.76 -13.17
C LEU A 115 27.58 13.00 -11.87
N GLU A 116 26.62 13.04 -10.94
CA GLU A 116 26.73 12.34 -9.67
C GLU A 116 26.61 10.82 -9.88
N SER A 117 27.46 10.05 -9.22
CA SER A 117 27.35 8.59 -9.16
C SER A 117 26.07 8.15 -8.46
N THR A 118 25.61 6.96 -8.82
CA THR A 118 24.44 6.35 -8.22
C THR A 118 24.68 4.87 -7.96
N GLU A 119 24.12 4.37 -6.86
CA GLU A 119 24.24 2.97 -6.44
C GLU A 119 22.83 2.41 -6.16
N ASP A 120 22.43 1.34 -6.87
CA ASP A 120 21.15 0.67 -6.62
C ASP A 120 21.21 -0.15 -5.33
N PRO A 121 20.33 0.12 -4.35
CA PRO A 121 20.30 -0.61 -3.09
C PRO A 121 19.31 -1.80 -3.07
N GLU A 122 18.61 -2.12 -4.17
CA GLU A 122 17.44 -3.01 -4.11
C GLU A 122 17.65 -4.47 -4.56
N THR A 123 18.47 -4.75 -5.57
CA THR A 123 18.56 -6.09 -6.21
C THR A 123 19.92 -6.77 -6.11
N GLY A 124 21.01 -6.02 -5.87
CA GLY A 124 22.37 -6.56 -5.94
C GLY A 124 22.81 -6.98 -7.35
N GLU A 125 22.06 -6.58 -8.38
CA GLU A 125 22.29 -6.87 -9.82
C GLU A 125 22.21 -5.54 -10.62
N ALA A 126 22.97 -4.52 -10.21
CA ALA A 126 22.83 -3.18 -10.77
C ALA A 126 24.05 -2.75 -11.56
N VAL A 127 23.78 -1.98 -12.63
CA VAL A 127 24.80 -1.39 -13.49
C VAL A 127 25.43 -0.21 -12.77
N ALA A 128 26.76 -0.23 -12.62
CA ALA A 128 27.49 0.90 -12.07
C ALA A 128 27.39 2.12 -13.01
N GLY A 129 27.00 3.29 -12.48
CA GLY A 129 26.72 4.45 -13.30
C GLY A 129 26.46 5.75 -12.55
N THR A 130 26.15 6.80 -13.30
CA THR A 130 25.73 8.11 -12.79
C THR A 130 24.21 8.24 -12.75
N GLU A 131 23.67 9.23 -12.03
CA GLU A 131 22.34 9.77 -12.30
C GLU A 131 22.32 10.41 -13.71
N ALA A 132 21.14 10.47 -14.33
CA ALA A 132 20.96 11.20 -15.59
C ALA A 132 20.83 12.70 -15.35
N GLY A 133 21.79 13.48 -15.82
CA GLY A 133 21.81 14.94 -15.69
C GLY A 133 21.03 15.64 -16.81
N TRP A 134 20.13 16.56 -16.46
CA TRP A 134 19.51 17.45 -17.46
C TRP A 134 20.54 18.45 -17.99
N ILE A 135 20.64 18.57 -19.30
CA ILE A 135 21.62 19.43 -19.99
C ILE A 135 20.96 20.42 -20.97
N GLY A 136 19.62 20.41 -21.04
CA GLY A 136 18.84 21.20 -21.99
C GLY A 136 18.68 20.50 -23.34
N ALA A 137 17.91 21.12 -24.24
CA ALA A 137 17.83 20.66 -25.63
C ALA A 137 19.15 20.99 -26.34
N VAL A 138 19.93 19.97 -26.64
CA VAL A 138 21.27 20.10 -27.22
C VAL A 138 21.38 19.29 -28.51
N SER A 139 22.27 19.71 -29.40
CA SER A 139 22.48 19.08 -30.72
C SER A 139 23.70 18.15 -30.77
N ALA A 140 24.59 18.26 -29.79
CA ALA A 140 25.77 17.42 -29.62
C ALA A 140 26.17 17.37 -28.13
N LEU A 141 27.00 16.39 -27.76
CA LEU A 141 27.52 16.23 -26.40
C LEU A 141 29.04 16.15 -26.39
N GLN A 142 29.64 16.61 -25.30
CA GLN A 142 31.00 16.30 -24.93
C GLN A 142 31.01 15.62 -23.58
N ILE A 143 31.73 14.50 -23.49
CA ILE A 143 31.82 13.68 -22.28
C ILE A 143 33.29 13.39 -22.01
N ARG A 144 33.67 13.48 -20.74
CA ARG A 144 34.99 13.08 -20.26
C ARG A 144 34.87 12.43 -18.89
N ALA A 145 35.78 11.51 -18.59
CA ALA A 145 35.82 10.85 -17.31
C ALA A 145 37.25 10.56 -16.87
N LEU A 146 37.51 10.83 -15.59
CA LEU A 146 38.81 10.61 -14.97
C LEU A 146 38.67 9.64 -13.79
N LEU A 147 39.56 8.65 -13.71
CA LEU A 147 39.74 7.81 -12.52
C LEU A 147 41.17 8.01 -12.02
N ASP A 148 41.31 8.49 -10.78
CA ASP A 148 42.61 8.86 -10.19
C ASP A 148 43.46 9.79 -11.07
N GLY A 149 42.79 10.68 -11.82
CA GLY A 149 43.41 11.63 -12.74
C GLY A 149 43.81 11.07 -14.11
N ALA A 150 43.58 9.77 -14.36
CA ALA A 150 43.78 9.16 -15.68
C ALA A 150 42.47 9.13 -16.49
N ASP A 151 42.55 9.38 -17.80
CA ASP A 151 41.40 9.23 -18.70
C ASP A 151 40.96 7.78 -18.76
N VAL A 152 39.67 7.57 -18.52
CA VAL A 152 39.01 6.27 -18.59
C VAL A 152 37.77 6.32 -19.48
N THR A 153 37.57 7.42 -20.20
CA THR A 153 36.35 7.69 -20.97
C THR A 153 36.03 6.57 -21.96
N GLU A 154 37.04 5.90 -22.54
CA GLU A 154 36.83 4.79 -23.48
C GLU A 154 36.15 3.55 -22.88
N ARG A 155 36.20 3.37 -21.56
CA ARG A 155 35.60 2.22 -20.87
C ARG A 155 34.10 2.40 -20.62
N LEU A 156 33.55 3.57 -20.93
CA LEU A 156 32.21 3.97 -20.52
C LEU A 156 31.20 3.84 -21.65
N VAL A 157 29.93 3.73 -21.26
CA VAL A 157 28.80 3.85 -22.18
C VAL A 157 28.01 5.09 -21.80
N ALA A 158 27.85 6.01 -22.76
CA ALA A 158 26.97 7.15 -22.60
C ALA A 158 25.55 6.79 -23.02
N HIS A 159 24.58 7.09 -22.17
CA HIS A 159 23.16 6.89 -22.41
C HIS A 159 22.53 8.23 -22.74
N VAL A 160 22.39 8.50 -24.04
CA VAL A 160 21.85 9.76 -24.57
C VAL A 160 20.33 9.72 -24.49
N VAL A 161 19.74 10.57 -23.66
CA VAL A 161 18.30 10.57 -23.39
C VAL A 161 17.64 11.76 -24.07
N THR A 162 16.64 11.49 -24.90
CA THR A 162 15.82 12.51 -25.55
C THR A 162 14.37 12.35 -25.18
N THR A 163 13.81 13.38 -24.54
CA THR A 163 12.41 13.39 -24.12
C THR A 163 11.64 14.45 -24.90
N SER A 164 10.52 14.05 -25.49
CA SER A 164 9.62 14.97 -26.17
C SER A 164 8.56 15.57 -25.23
N PRO A 165 8.03 16.75 -25.56
CA PRO A 165 6.81 17.27 -24.97
C PRO A 165 5.65 16.28 -25.15
N ALA A 166 4.84 16.13 -24.10
CA ALA A 166 3.57 15.40 -24.16
C ALA A 166 2.40 16.41 -24.17
N PRO A 167 1.24 16.07 -24.78
CA PRO A 167 0.05 16.93 -24.70
C PRO A 167 -0.39 17.25 -23.25
N ALA A 168 -0.11 16.33 -22.32
CA ALA A 168 -0.42 16.49 -20.90
C ALA A 168 0.46 17.54 -20.19
N ASP A 169 1.64 17.89 -20.74
CA ASP A 169 2.58 18.81 -20.09
C ASP A 169 1.97 20.22 -19.92
N ALA A 170 1.08 20.64 -20.83
CA ALA A 170 0.34 21.89 -20.69
C ALA A 170 -0.59 21.89 -19.46
N GLN A 171 -1.14 20.74 -19.09
CA GLN A 171 -1.97 20.59 -17.88
C GLN A 171 -1.11 20.65 -16.61
N VAL A 172 0.12 20.11 -16.67
CA VAL A 172 1.10 20.19 -15.57
C VAL A 172 1.53 21.63 -15.29
N VAL A 173 1.62 22.47 -16.33
CA VAL A 173 1.84 23.91 -16.20
C VAL A 173 0.65 24.58 -15.51
N ALA A 174 -0.58 24.34 -15.98
CA ALA A 174 -1.79 24.97 -15.45
C ALA A 174 -2.09 24.60 -13.98
N LEU A 175 -1.75 23.37 -13.55
CA LEU A 175 -1.89 22.94 -12.15
C LEU A 175 -1.01 23.73 -11.18
N ALA A 176 0.08 24.33 -11.67
CA ALA A 176 1.02 25.11 -10.87
C ALA A 176 0.65 26.60 -10.75
N ASP A 177 -0.24 27.09 -11.63
CA ASP A 177 -0.67 28.50 -11.68
C ASP A 177 -1.89 28.81 -10.78
N ALA A 178 -2.39 27.82 -10.03
CA ALA A 178 -3.35 28.11 -8.95
C ALA A 178 -2.65 29.00 -7.91
N PRO A 179 -3.14 30.23 -7.65
CA PRO A 179 -2.33 31.25 -6.99
C PRO A 179 -1.94 30.84 -5.58
N VAL A 180 -0.63 30.69 -5.35
CA VAL A 180 -0.02 30.85 -4.03
C VAL A 180 0.11 32.35 -3.81
N THR A 181 -0.85 32.96 -3.13
CA THR A 181 -0.75 34.38 -2.79
C THR A 181 0.19 34.54 -1.60
N ASP A 182 1.43 34.94 -1.91
CA ASP A 182 2.40 35.40 -0.94
C ASP A 182 2.08 36.88 -0.63
N THR A 183 1.69 37.19 0.60
CA THR A 183 1.63 38.58 1.08
C THR A 183 2.57 38.73 2.27
N ALA A 184 3.85 38.83 1.94
CA ALA A 184 4.86 39.32 2.86
C ALA A 184 5.83 40.26 2.11
N ALA A 185 5.41 41.52 1.92
CA ALA A 185 6.27 42.71 1.93
C ALA A 185 5.52 43.98 1.48
N SER A 186 4.94 44.72 2.43
CA SER A 186 5.07 46.18 2.51
C SER A 186 4.54 46.65 3.87
N GLY A 187 5.37 47.41 4.60
CA GLY A 187 5.04 47.90 5.93
C GLY A 187 4.21 49.18 5.91
N ALA A 188 3.30 49.33 6.87
CA ALA A 188 3.01 50.54 7.63
C ALA A 188 2.05 50.20 8.79
N GLU A 189 2.19 50.94 9.89
CA GLU A 189 1.55 50.80 11.20
C GLU A 189 0.00 50.75 11.19
N ALA A 190 -0.59 49.90 12.03
CA ALA A 190 -1.62 50.24 13.02
C ALA A 190 -2.16 48.98 13.72
N ALA A 191 -2.46 49.11 15.01
CA ALA A 191 -2.93 48.07 15.92
C ALA A 191 -4.31 47.50 15.56
N GLU A 192 -4.50 46.18 15.77
CA GLU A 192 -5.51 45.58 16.65
C GLU A 192 -5.52 44.04 16.52
N THR A 193 -5.83 43.39 17.63
CA THR A 193 -5.83 41.94 17.86
C THR A 193 -7.02 41.23 17.20
N GLU A 194 -6.78 40.38 16.21
CA GLU A 194 -7.71 39.34 15.75
C GLU A 194 -6.94 38.06 15.34
N PRO A 195 -7.48 36.84 15.55
CA PRO A 195 -6.78 35.60 15.25
C PRO A 195 -6.69 35.38 13.73
N ARG A 196 -5.48 35.04 13.25
CA ARG A 196 -5.21 34.58 11.87
C ARG A 196 -6.12 33.39 11.51
N GLN A 197 -7.29 33.65 10.91
CA GLN A 197 -8.07 32.62 10.26
C GLN A 197 -7.38 32.20 8.97
N MET A 198 -7.02 30.93 8.93
CA MET A 198 -6.35 30.25 7.84
C MET A 198 -7.31 30.11 6.64
N ARG A 199 -7.06 30.85 5.57
CA ARG A 199 -7.90 30.86 4.37
C ARG A 199 -7.53 29.69 3.47
N MET A 200 -8.49 28.80 3.23
CA MET A 200 -8.34 27.56 2.47
C MET A 200 -8.03 27.81 0.98
N MET A 201 -7.06 27.07 0.44
CA MET A 201 -6.86 26.95 -1.01
C MET A 201 -7.92 26.01 -1.60
N SER A 202 -8.74 26.52 -2.51
CA SER A 202 -9.59 25.72 -3.39
C SER A 202 -8.77 25.31 -4.61
N ALA A 203 -8.35 24.05 -4.70
CA ALA A 203 -7.66 23.51 -5.87
C ALA A 203 -8.58 22.56 -6.65
N ALA A 204 -8.78 22.83 -7.94
CA ALA A 204 -9.16 21.80 -8.89
C ALA A 204 -7.97 20.82 -9.01
N ARG A 205 -8.06 19.68 -8.32
CA ARG A 205 -7.01 18.65 -8.24
C ARG A 205 -7.24 17.54 -9.26
N SER A 206 -6.17 17.02 -9.86
CA SER A 206 -6.20 15.65 -10.41
C SER A 206 -6.46 14.69 -9.25
N VAL A 207 -7.62 14.04 -9.26
CA VAL A 207 -8.07 13.16 -8.18
C VAL A 207 -7.52 11.76 -8.45
N ASN A 208 -6.49 11.34 -7.73
CA ASN A 208 -6.29 9.90 -7.52
C ASN A 208 -7.27 9.48 -6.41
N PRO A 209 -8.27 8.63 -6.67
CA PRO A 209 -9.24 8.19 -5.66
C PRO A 209 -8.58 7.49 -4.46
N ALA A 210 -7.33 7.04 -4.58
CA ALA A 210 -6.55 6.43 -3.51
C ALA A 210 -5.68 7.43 -2.71
N THR A 211 -5.52 8.68 -3.18
CA THR A 211 -4.75 9.70 -2.45
C THR A 211 -5.68 10.53 -1.57
N PRO A 212 -5.40 10.62 -0.27
CA PRO A 212 -6.28 11.35 0.63
C PRO A 212 -6.33 12.85 0.33
N THR A 213 -7.53 13.41 0.39
CA THR A 213 -7.75 14.83 0.66
C THR A 213 -7.45 15.11 2.13
N LEU A 214 -6.19 14.97 2.55
CA LEU A 214 -5.77 15.55 3.83
C LEU A 214 -5.79 17.06 3.65
N VAL A 215 -6.47 17.76 4.56
CA VAL A 215 -6.38 19.22 4.63
C VAL A 215 -4.90 19.56 4.85
N GLY A 216 -4.33 20.37 3.96
CA GLY A 216 -2.91 20.73 3.97
C GLY A 216 -1.97 19.79 3.20
N ALA A 217 -2.45 18.72 2.55
CA ALA A 217 -1.60 17.97 1.61
C ALA A 217 -1.11 18.88 0.47
N PRO A 218 0.15 18.78 0.02
CA PRO A 218 0.59 19.50 -1.17
C PRO A 218 -0.18 19.00 -2.39
N SER A 219 -0.47 19.93 -3.32
CA SER A 219 -0.90 19.53 -4.65
C SER A 219 0.28 18.89 -5.37
N PHE A 220 0.03 17.83 -6.13
CA PHE A 220 1.05 17.10 -6.86
C PHE A 220 0.51 16.64 -8.21
N THR A 221 1.41 16.48 -9.16
CA THR A 221 1.19 15.85 -10.44
C THR A 221 1.35 14.34 -10.26
N SER A 222 0.27 13.60 -10.43
CA SER A 222 0.29 12.13 -10.34
C SER A 222 1.08 11.51 -11.48
N ARG A 223 1.47 10.24 -11.31
CA ARG A 223 2.13 9.44 -12.35
C ARG A 223 1.42 9.47 -13.70
N ALA A 224 0.11 9.26 -13.70
CA ALA A 224 -0.69 9.36 -14.92
C ALA A 224 -0.68 10.77 -15.53
N ALA A 225 -0.65 11.83 -14.71
CA ALA A 225 -0.70 13.21 -15.18
C ALA A 225 0.61 13.69 -15.80
N TRP A 226 1.78 13.26 -15.29
CA TRP A 226 3.07 13.58 -15.94
C TRP A 226 3.48 12.58 -17.03
N GLY A 227 2.69 11.53 -17.26
CA GLY A 227 2.91 10.56 -18.34
C GLY A 227 3.88 9.43 -17.98
N ALA A 228 3.84 8.94 -16.74
CA ALA A 228 4.62 7.78 -16.31
C ALA A 228 4.32 6.56 -17.18
N ASN A 229 5.37 5.87 -17.62
CA ASN A 229 5.21 4.61 -18.32
C ASN A 229 5.28 3.44 -17.34
N GLU A 230 4.11 2.96 -16.92
CA GLU A 230 4.01 1.85 -15.95
C GLU A 230 4.47 0.50 -16.51
N SER A 231 4.69 0.36 -17.82
CA SER A 231 5.21 -0.89 -18.40
C SER A 231 6.68 -1.16 -18.08
N TRP A 232 7.43 -0.14 -17.65
CA TRP A 232 8.82 -0.27 -17.21
C TRP A 232 8.96 -0.61 -15.72
N VAL A 233 7.85 -0.56 -14.97
CA VAL A 233 7.88 -0.55 -13.51
C VAL A 233 7.67 -1.94 -12.96
N ARG A 234 8.54 -2.34 -12.03
CA ARG A 234 8.45 -3.60 -11.29
C ARG A 234 7.84 -3.37 -9.90
N SER A 235 7.51 -4.45 -9.20
CA SER A 235 6.87 -4.37 -7.88
C SER A 235 7.80 -3.74 -6.83
N THR A 236 7.32 -2.69 -6.14
CA THR A 236 8.01 -2.04 -5.03
C THR A 236 7.55 -2.56 -3.66
N ARG A 237 8.41 -2.39 -2.64
CA ARG A 237 8.13 -2.77 -1.25
C ARG A 237 7.77 -1.54 -0.41
N ALA A 238 7.11 -1.77 0.72
CA ALA A 238 6.81 -0.73 1.71
C ALA A 238 7.38 -1.10 3.07
N ALA A 239 7.96 -0.12 3.76
CA ALA A 239 8.36 -0.24 5.15
C ALA A 239 7.16 -0.08 6.10
N ASP A 240 7.31 -0.62 7.31
CA ASP A 240 6.29 -0.55 8.36
C ASP A 240 6.36 0.73 9.19
N GLU A 241 7.39 1.54 8.97
CA GLU A 241 7.66 2.79 9.67
C GLU A 241 8.31 3.76 8.69
N LEU A 242 8.05 5.05 8.87
CA LEU A 242 8.87 6.13 8.34
C LEU A 242 9.64 6.73 9.51
N LYS A 243 10.95 6.94 9.35
CA LYS A 243 11.83 7.59 10.32
C LYS A 243 12.28 8.97 9.86
N SER A 244 12.57 9.15 8.57
CA SER A 244 13.01 10.44 8.06
C SER A 244 12.62 10.71 6.61
N VAL A 245 12.74 11.97 6.24
CA VAL A 245 12.78 12.43 4.85
C VAL A 245 14.24 12.68 4.47
N VAL A 246 14.67 12.19 3.29
CA VAL A 246 15.98 12.46 2.71
C VAL A 246 15.81 13.40 1.54
N VAL A 247 16.45 14.56 1.61
CA VAL A 247 16.42 15.58 0.57
C VAL A 247 17.63 15.41 -0.35
N HIS A 248 17.32 15.41 -1.65
CA HIS A 248 18.24 15.30 -2.76
C HIS A 248 18.15 16.52 -3.66
N HIS A 249 19.12 16.66 -4.55
CA HIS A 249 18.92 17.33 -5.82
C HIS A 249 19.07 16.33 -6.96
N THR A 250 18.75 16.71 -8.20
CA THR A 250 19.01 15.83 -9.37
C THR A 250 20.37 16.10 -10.02
N ALA A 251 21.12 17.10 -9.53
CA ALA A 251 22.40 17.54 -10.09
C ALA A 251 22.36 17.88 -11.59
N GLY A 252 21.19 18.25 -12.12
CA GLY A 252 21.01 18.67 -13.52
C GLY A 252 21.07 20.18 -13.68
N SER A 253 21.23 20.68 -14.91
CA SER A 253 21.14 22.11 -15.20
C SER A 253 19.83 22.71 -14.69
N ASN A 254 19.92 23.92 -14.11
CA ASN A 254 18.75 24.69 -13.68
C ASN A 254 18.03 25.40 -14.85
N ASN A 255 18.58 25.31 -16.06
CA ASN A 255 18.03 25.91 -17.27
C ASN A 255 17.02 24.95 -17.93
N TYR A 256 15.80 24.97 -17.42
CA TYR A 256 14.64 24.31 -18.00
C TYR A 256 13.40 25.15 -17.69
N SER A 257 12.42 25.08 -18.58
CA SER A 257 11.11 25.71 -18.46
C SER A 257 10.15 24.92 -17.58
N ARG A 258 9.05 25.56 -17.16
CA ARG A 258 8.00 24.91 -16.38
C ARG A 258 7.37 23.71 -17.11
N ALA A 259 7.30 23.76 -18.45
CA ALA A 259 6.76 22.68 -19.27
C ALA A 259 7.72 21.49 -19.36
N GLU A 260 9.03 21.72 -19.32
CA GLU A 260 10.06 20.67 -19.37
C GLU A 260 10.21 19.91 -18.05
N SER A 261 9.61 20.40 -16.95
CA SER A 261 9.67 19.71 -15.65
C SER A 261 9.15 18.26 -15.73
N ALA A 262 8.08 18.00 -16.48
CA ALA A 262 7.56 16.64 -16.65
C ALA A 262 8.44 15.79 -17.58
N GLN A 263 9.13 16.41 -18.54
CA GLN A 263 10.08 15.73 -19.43
C GLN A 263 11.28 15.20 -18.65
N ILE A 264 11.83 16.02 -17.74
CA ILE A 264 12.91 15.59 -16.82
C ILE A 264 12.48 14.35 -16.04
N VAL A 265 11.28 14.38 -15.44
CA VAL A 265 10.77 13.24 -14.65
C VAL A 265 10.62 11.97 -15.48
N ARG A 266 10.14 12.06 -16.73
CA ARG A 266 10.04 10.92 -17.66
C ARG A 266 11.42 10.39 -18.08
N GLY A 267 12.38 11.28 -18.34
CA GLY A 267 13.77 10.94 -18.62
C GLY A 267 14.41 10.14 -17.49
N ILE A 268 14.31 10.66 -16.25
CA ILE A 268 14.79 9.98 -15.04
C ILE A 268 14.08 8.62 -14.87
N GLN A 269 12.76 8.54 -15.06
CA GLN A 269 12.04 7.27 -14.94
C GLN A 269 12.58 6.22 -15.92
N ARG A 270 12.73 6.57 -17.20
CA ARG A 270 13.22 5.63 -18.21
C ARG A 270 14.64 5.20 -17.89
N TYR A 271 15.52 6.14 -17.55
CA TYR A 271 16.91 5.83 -17.24
C TYR A 271 17.03 4.91 -16.02
N HIS A 272 16.35 5.22 -14.92
CA HIS A 272 16.38 4.38 -13.72
C HIS A 272 15.80 2.98 -13.97
N ALA A 273 14.62 2.89 -14.60
CA ALA A 273 13.92 1.62 -14.74
C ALA A 273 14.50 0.73 -15.87
N VAL A 274 14.93 1.33 -16.97
CA VAL A 274 15.35 0.59 -18.18
C VAL A 274 16.86 0.46 -18.28
N THR A 275 17.62 1.50 -17.93
CA THR A 275 19.09 1.49 -18.05
C THR A 275 19.74 0.95 -16.78
N LEU A 276 19.41 1.52 -15.61
CA LEU A 276 19.98 1.07 -14.34
C LEU A 276 19.29 -0.19 -13.77
N GLY A 277 18.15 -0.58 -14.34
CA GLY A 277 17.41 -1.79 -13.96
C GLY A 277 16.62 -1.67 -12.66
N TRP A 278 16.44 -0.46 -12.10
CA TRP A 278 15.72 -0.25 -10.85
C TRP A 278 14.24 -0.62 -10.98
N ALA A 279 13.55 -0.82 -9.85
CA ALA A 279 12.13 -1.18 -9.91
C ALA A 279 11.24 -0.04 -10.45
N ASP A 280 11.66 1.21 -10.25
CA ASP A 280 11.00 2.46 -10.67
C ASP A 280 12.01 3.59 -10.41
N ILE A 281 11.63 4.84 -10.70
CA ILE A 281 12.37 6.03 -10.24
C ILE A 281 12.75 5.91 -8.76
N GLY A 282 14.01 6.20 -8.40
CA GLY A 282 14.53 5.99 -7.04
C GLY A 282 13.92 6.93 -5.99
N TYR A 283 13.51 8.14 -6.38
CA TYR A 283 12.91 9.13 -5.50
C TYR A 283 11.41 8.88 -5.29
N ASN A 284 10.91 9.11 -4.07
CA ASN A 284 9.46 9.05 -3.83
C ASN A 284 8.75 10.26 -4.45
N MET A 285 9.35 11.45 -4.37
CA MET A 285 8.81 12.69 -4.93
C MET A 285 9.91 13.53 -5.58
N LEU A 286 9.52 14.32 -6.59
CA LEU A 286 10.40 15.32 -7.20
C LEU A 286 9.77 16.71 -7.11
N VAL A 287 10.59 17.74 -6.92
CA VAL A 287 10.17 19.15 -6.81
C VAL A 287 10.90 19.97 -7.85
N SER A 288 10.18 20.62 -8.77
CA SER A 288 10.80 21.53 -9.74
C SER A 288 11.21 22.84 -9.09
N ARG A 289 12.13 23.57 -9.75
CA ARG A 289 12.51 24.94 -9.37
C ARG A 289 11.31 25.90 -9.31
N TYR A 290 10.21 25.54 -9.95
CA TYR A 290 8.96 26.29 -10.01
C TYR A 290 7.93 25.89 -8.94
N GLY A 291 8.28 24.97 -8.04
CA GLY A 291 7.39 24.46 -6.99
C GLY A 291 6.39 23.40 -7.46
N GLN A 292 6.55 22.85 -8.68
CA GLN A 292 5.73 21.71 -9.11
C GLN A 292 6.21 20.45 -8.39
N VAL A 293 5.27 19.69 -7.84
CA VAL A 293 5.54 18.44 -7.13
C VAL A 293 5.10 17.28 -8.00
N PHE A 294 5.96 16.27 -8.19
CA PHE A 294 5.68 15.08 -8.99
C PHE A 294 5.73 13.84 -8.11
N GLU A 295 4.71 12.98 -8.22
CA GLU A 295 4.77 11.63 -7.66
C GLU A 295 5.83 10.85 -8.43
N GLY A 296 6.95 10.54 -7.77
CA GLY A 296 7.98 9.66 -8.31
C GLY A 296 7.54 8.21 -8.10
N ARG A 297 8.22 7.49 -7.21
CA ARG A 297 7.97 6.07 -6.97
C ARG A 297 6.54 5.79 -6.50
N GLY A 298 5.82 4.95 -7.24
CA GLY A 298 4.38 4.77 -7.11
C GLY A 298 3.91 4.37 -5.70
N GLY A 299 2.92 5.10 -5.16
CA GLY A 299 2.30 4.80 -3.86
C GLY A 299 2.95 5.44 -2.63
N GLY A 300 4.07 6.18 -2.81
CA GLY A 300 4.84 6.79 -1.73
C GLY A 300 4.08 7.84 -0.89
N LEU A 301 3.01 8.42 -1.44
CA LEU A 301 2.22 9.41 -0.72
C LEU A 301 1.45 8.80 0.47
N HIS A 302 0.91 7.60 0.32
CA HIS A 302 0.04 7.00 1.34
C HIS A 302 0.65 5.77 2.02
N ARG A 303 1.76 5.23 1.50
CA ARG A 303 2.53 4.14 2.09
C ARG A 303 3.98 4.58 2.27
N ASN A 304 4.74 3.87 3.10
CA ASN A 304 6.18 4.11 3.24
C ASN A 304 6.92 3.31 2.17
N ILE A 305 6.69 3.63 0.89
CA ILE A 305 7.32 2.94 -0.23
C ILE A 305 8.84 3.14 -0.15
N ILE A 306 9.56 2.03 -0.18
CA ILE A 306 11.02 2.02 -0.12
C ILE A 306 11.55 2.58 -1.44
N GLY A 307 12.37 3.61 -1.37
CA GLY A 307 13.05 4.22 -2.51
C GLY A 307 14.32 3.49 -2.93
N ALA A 308 15.03 4.08 -3.89
CA ALA A 308 16.38 3.69 -4.30
C ALA A 308 17.22 4.97 -4.47
N HIS A 309 17.31 5.77 -3.40
CA HIS A 309 17.88 7.11 -3.44
C HIS A 309 18.99 7.35 -2.40
N ALA A 310 19.12 6.52 -1.37
CA ALA A 310 20.15 6.67 -0.34
C ALA A 310 20.60 5.30 0.15
N LEU A 311 21.70 4.80 -0.41
CA LEU A 311 22.27 3.49 -0.11
C LEU A 311 22.37 3.25 1.41
N GLY A 312 21.89 2.10 1.87
CA GLY A 312 21.85 1.75 3.30
C GLY A 312 20.75 2.41 4.12
N PHE A 313 20.01 3.39 3.55
CA PHE A 313 19.01 4.19 4.26
C PHE A 313 17.66 4.33 3.55
N ASN A 314 17.41 3.62 2.44
CA ASN A 314 16.11 3.66 1.74
C ASN A 314 14.95 3.10 2.55
N THR A 315 15.21 2.02 3.30
CA THR A 315 14.19 1.45 4.18
C THR A 315 13.91 2.43 5.30
N GLU A 316 12.62 2.69 5.57
CA GLU A 316 12.15 3.67 6.58
C GLU A 316 12.43 5.15 6.24
N SER A 317 12.88 5.49 5.03
CA SER A 317 12.99 6.89 4.60
C SER A 317 12.07 7.24 3.43
N PHE A 318 11.90 8.54 3.21
CA PHE A 318 11.14 9.09 2.09
C PHE A 318 12.02 10.09 1.33
N GLY A 319 12.39 9.75 0.09
CA GLY A 319 13.28 10.55 -0.75
C GLY A 319 12.53 11.63 -1.53
N ILE A 320 12.97 12.88 -1.38
CA ILE A 320 12.49 14.02 -2.15
C ILE A 320 13.66 14.62 -2.92
N SER A 321 13.60 14.64 -4.25
CA SER A 321 14.64 15.28 -5.08
C SER A 321 14.19 16.63 -5.62
N VAL A 322 14.95 17.69 -5.33
CA VAL A 322 14.74 19.02 -5.90
C VAL A 322 15.46 19.08 -7.25
N MET A 323 14.71 19.19 -8.35
CA MET A 323 15.28 19.14 -9.69
C MET A 323 16.17 20.36 -9.97
N GLY A 324 17.41 20.09 -10.36
CA GLY A 324 18.44 21.09 -10.57
C GLY A 324 19.75 20.78 -9.85
N ASP A 325 20.73 21.67 -10.03
CA ASP A 325 22.00 21.68 -9.32
C ASP A 325 22.00 22.86 -8.34
N TYR A 326 22.18 22.53 -7.07
CA TYR A 326 22.17 23.49 -5.96
C TYR A 326 23.47 23.44 -5.16
N SER A 327 24.57 23.04 -5.81
CA SER A 327 25.91 23.07 -5.24
C SER A 327 26.32 24.51 -4.94
N SER A 328 26.14 25.42 -5.90
CA SER A 328 26.48 26.85 -5.75
C SER A 328 25.27 27.78 -5.82
N SER A 329 24.18 27.36 -6.49
CA SER A 329 22.98 28.17 -6.65
C SER A 329 21.93 27.86 -5.58
N ALA A 330 21.28 28.87 -5.01
CA ALA A 330 20.19 28.64 -4.07
C ALA A 330 18.91 28.20 -4.83
N PRO A 331 18.14 27.24 -4.28
CA PRO A 331 16.85 26.88 -4.85
C PRO A 331 15.89 28.09 -4.82
N PRO A 332 15.10 28.34 -5.88
CA PRO A 332 14.11 29.40 -5.84
C PRO A 332 13.09 29.22 -4.72
N ARG A 333 12.50 30.31 -4.22
CA ARG A 333 11.56 30.26 -3.08
C ARG A 333 10.39 29.30 -3.32
N ALA A 334 9.87 29.23 -4.55
CA ALA A 334 8.79 28.30 -4.90
C ALA A 334 9.17 26.83 -4.63
N ALA A 335 10.38 26.41 -4.98
CA ALA A 335 10.89 25.07 -4.69
C ALA A 335 11.06 24.83 -3.19
N GLN A 336 11.61 25.81 -2.46
CA GLN A 336 11.75 25.71 -1.00
C GLN A 336 10.41 25.56 -0.28
N VAL A 337 9.39 26.32 -0.69
CA VAL A 337 8.03 26.24 -0.13
C VAL A 337 7.41 24.88 -0.44
N ALA A 338 7.49 24.40 -1.68
CA ALA A 338 6.95 23.10 -2.06
C ALA A 338 7.63 21.93 -1.31
N LEU A 339 8.97 22.00 -1.15
CA LEU A 339 9.73 21.05 -0.34
C LEU A 339 9.28 21.09 1.13
N SER A 340 9.14 22.28 1.72
CA SER A 340 8.72 22.45 3.11
C SER A 340 7.31 21.89 3.36
N GLN A 341 6.38 22.13 2.43
CA GLN A 341 5.02 21.56 2.46
C GLN A 341 5.06 20.03 2.45
N LEU A 342 5.85 19.44 1.56
CA LEU A 342 5.99 17.98 1.46
C LEU A 342 6.59 17.36 2.73
N VAL A 343 7.67 17.96 3.26
CA VAL A 343 8.33 17.47 4.49
C VAL A 343 7.34 17.53 5.66
N GLY A 344 6.73 18.69 5.90
CA GLY A 344 5.79 18.89 7.01
C GLY A 344 4.59 17.95 6.90
N TRP A 345 4.00 17.84 5.71
CA TRP A 345 2.88 16.93 5.46
C TRP A 345 3.25 15.46 5.64
N LYS A 346 4.37 15.01 5.07
CA LYS A 346 4.76 13.58 5.12
C LYS A 346 5.05 13.16 6.56
N LEU A 347 5.79 13.96 7.31
CA LEU A 347 6.07 13.72 8.73
C LEU A 347 4.77 13.71 9.55
N LEU A 348 3.88 14.69 9.36
CA LEU A 348 2.58 14.72 10.06
C LEU A 348 1.73 13.47 9.73
N SER A 349 1.66 13.08 8.46
CA SER A 349 0.87 11.93 8.00
C SER A 349 1.34 10.58 8.56
N THR A 350 2.53 10.56 9.15
CA THR A 350 3.15 9.43 9.83
C THR A 350 3.34 9.67 11.34
N PHE A 351 2.70 10.72 11.87
CA PHE A 351 2.68 11.10 13.29
C PHE A 351 4.03 11.51 13.89
N HIS A 352 4.97 11.97 13.06
CA HIS A 352 6.13 12.71 13.54
C HIS A 352 5.73 14.16 13.81
N THR A 353 5.79 14.57 15.07
CA THR A 353 5.24 15.86 15.53
C THR A 353 6.21 17.04 15.45
N ARG A 354 7.48 16.77 15.14
CA ARG A 354 8.56 17.75 15.07
C ARG A 354 9.42 17.51 13.82
N THR A 355 9.69 18.53 13.04
CA THR A 355 10.52 18.47 11.81
C THR A 355 12.02 18.62 12.09
N ASP A 356 12.37 19.12 13.27
CA ASP A 356 13.74 19.31 13.75
C ASP A 356 14.24 18.20 14.69
N ALA A 357 13.40 17.20 14.94
CA ALA A 357 13.73 16.07 15.80
C ALA A 357 14.82 15.18 15.18
N THR A 358 15.37 14.30 16.03
CA THR A 358 16.27 13.23 15.60
C THR A 358 15.70 11.87 15.96
N VAL A 359 16.12 10.85 15.22
CA VAL A 359 15.68 9.47 15.37
C VAL A 359 16.88 8.53 15.28
N ARG A 360 16.80 7.39 15.98
CA ARG A 360 17.85 6.36 15.96
C ARG A 360 17.69 5.46 14.73
N TRP A 361 18.81 5.22 14.07
CA TRP A 361 18.96 4.37 12.90
C TRP A 361 19.88 3.20 13.18
N THR A 362 19.64 2.12 12.43
CA THR A 362 20.62 1.05 12.21
C THR A 362 20.92 1.07 10.72
N SER A 363 22.16 1.41 10.34
CA SER A 363 22.57 1.46 8.93
C SER A 363 22.36 0.10 8.26
N GLY A 364 21.78 0.10 7.05
CA GLY A 364 21.75 -1.05 6.16
C GLY A 364 23.11 -1.37 5.52
N GLY A 365 24.09 -0.45 5.66
CA GLY A 365 25.38 -0.47 4.98
C GLY A 365 25.41 0.57 3.88
N SER A 366 26.24 1.59 4.07
CA SER A 366 26.60 2.59 3.07
C SER A 366 28.12 2.75 3.00
N ASP A 367 28.59 3.41 1.94
CA ASP A 367 29.94 3.95 1.78
C ASP A 367 30.43 4.77 3.01
N LYS A 368 29.51 5.43 3.73
CA LYS A 368 29.80 6.21 4.94
C LYS A 368 29.63 5.45 6.24
N TYR A 369 28.67 4.53 6.33
CA TYR A 369 28.34 3.80 7.55
C TYR A 369 28.19 2.29 7.32
N SER A 370 29.07 1.51 7.94
CA SER A 370 29.00 0.03 7.92
C SER A 370 27.63 -0.50 8.35
N ALA A 371 27.20 -1.61 7.73
CA ALA A 371 25.94 -2.28 8.08
C ALA A 371 25.86 -2.62 9.58
N GLY A 372 24.68 -2.44 10.19
CA GLY A 372 24.44 -2.65 11.62
C GLY A 372 24.91 -1.51 12.53
N ARG A 373 25.62 -0.50 12.01
CA ARG A 373 26.05 0.67 12.80
C ARG A 373 24.82 1.44 13.30
N ARG A 374 24.76 1.69 14.61
CA ARG A 374 23.74 2.54 15.22
C ARG A 374 24.16 4.01 15.18
N ILE A 375 23.29 4.88 14.66
CA ILE A 375 23.52 6.32 14.57
C ILE A 375 22.23 7.09 14.91
N THR A 376 22.35 8.37 15.23
CA THR A 376 21.21 9.27 15.44
C THR A 376 21.23 10.32 14.35
N LEU A 377 20.15 10.43 13.59
CA LEU A 377 20.04 11.32 12.44
C LEU A 377 18.79 12.19 12.56
N PRO A 378 18.77 13.39 11.94
CA PRO A 378 17.57 14.20 11.84
C PRO A 378 16.40 13.49 11.13
N VAL A 379 15.17 13.82 11.48
CA VAL A 379 13.97 13.35 10.75
C VAL A 379 13.80 14.03 9.38
N MET A 380 14.53 15.11 9.13
CA MET A 380 14.77 15.69 7.81
C MET A 380 16.27 15.84 7.62
N MET A 381 16.84 15.10 6.67
CA MET A 381 18.29 15.01 6.41
C MET A 381 18.57 15.14 4.92
N GLY A 382 19.83 15.38 4.56
CA GLY A 382 20.31 15.41 3.18
C GLY A 382 20.98 14.09 2.83
N HIS A 383 21.13 13.79 1.54
CA HIS A 383 21.82 12.57 1.10
C HIS A 383 23.24 12.47 1.70
N ARG A 384 24.00 13.56 1.67
CA ARG A 384 25.34 13.67 2.29
C ARG A 384 25.42 13.34 3.78
N ASP A 385 24.30 13.35 4.51
CA ASP A 385 24.31 12.98 5.92
C ASP A 385 24.55 11.46 6.10
N VAL A 386 24.21 10.66 5.08
CA VAL A 386 24.22 9.20 5.08
C VAL A 386 25.16 8.53 4.06
N ASN A 387 25.59 9.27 3.04
CA ASN A 387 26.52 8.82 1.99
C ASN A 387 27.63 9.87 1.72
N TYR A 388 28.74 9.47 1.09
CA TYR A 388 29.78 10.38 0.61
C TYR A 388 29.39 10.94 -0.75
N THR A 389 28.68 12.07 -0.73
CA THR A 389 28.15 12.71 -1.95
C THR A 389 28.05 14.22 -1.76
N ALA A 390 28.10 14.96 -2.87
CA ALA A 390 27.80 16.39 -2.88
C ALA A 390 26.30 16.67 -2.74
N CYS A 391 25.43 15.72 -3.07
CA CYS A 391 23.97 15.84 -2.95
C CYS A 391 23.53 16.20 -1.50
N PRO A 392 22.64 17.20 -1.29
CA PRO A 392 21.82 17.91 -2.27
C PRO A 392 22.40 19.25 -2.76
N GLY A 393 23.72 19.42 -2.68
CA GLY A 393 24.43 20.68 -2.94
C GLY A 393 24.48 21.63 -1.74
N ASP A 394 25.54 22.43 -1.63
CA ASP A 394 25.81 23.28 -0.46
C ASP A 394 24.77 24.37 -0.28
N SER A 395 24.31 24.98 -1.38
CA SER A 395 23.34 26.07 -1.33
C SER A 395 21.93 25.62 -0.94
N LEU A 396 21.52 24.38 -1.26
CA LEU A 396 20.26 23.82 -0.74
C LEU A 396 20.44 23.31 0.70
N TYR A 397 21.54 22.62 1.01
CA TYR A 397 21.80 22.13 2.36
C TYR A 397 21.87 23.26 3.40
N ALA A 398 22.47 24.41 3.04
CA ALA A 398 22.50 25.60 3.89
C ALA A 398 21.10 26.16 4.24
N ARG A 399 20.06 25.80 3.48
CA ARG A 399 18.66 26.22 3.74
C ARG A 399 17.90 25.27 4.67
N PHE A 400 18.48 24.15 5.09
CA PHE A 400 17.76 23.14 5.87
C PHE A 400 17.20 23.64 7.20
N GLY A 401 17.84 24.61 7.86
CA GLY A 401 17.26 25.25 9.05
C GLY A 401 15.92 25.91 8.73
N ALA A 402 15.92 26.83 7.77
CA ALA A 402 14.70 27.53 7.33
C ALA A 402 13.63 26.58 6.77
N ILE A 403 14.02 25.55 6.02
CA ILE A 403 13.08 24.56 5.49
C ILE A 403 12.44 23.73 6.62
N ARG A 404 13.18 23.38 7.68
CA ARG A 404 12.60 22.70 8.85
C ARG A 404 11.59 23.58 9.58
N ASP A 405 11.89 24.87 9.73
CA ASP A 405 11.00 25.85 10.35
C ASP A 405 9.71 26.01 9.51
N ASP A 406 9.84 26.27 8.21
CA ASP A 406 8.71 26.38 7.28
C ASP A 406 7.88 25.07 7.26
N ALA A 407 8.55 23.92 7.26
CA ALA A 407 7.88 22.62 7.32
C ALA A 407 7.13 22.43 8.65
N GLN A 408 7.66 22.94 9.76
CA GLN A 408 6.99 22.88 11.06
C GLN A 408 5.73 23.73 11.05
N ASP A 409 5.74 24.89 10.39
CA ASP A 409 4.56 25.74 10.24
C ASP A 409 3.47 25.05 9.42
N PHE A 410 3.83 24.42 8.29
CA PHE A 410 2.89 23.61 7.51
C PHE A 410 2.35 22.42 8.31
N HIS A 411 3.22 21.72 9.04
CA HIS A 411 2.83 20.65 9.96
C HIS A 411 1.86 21.18 11.03
N ASN A 412 2.12 22.36 11.60
CA ASN A 412 1.33 22.93 12.67
C ASN A 412 -0.09 23.28 12.22
N GLY A 413 -0.25 23.74 10.98
CA GLY A 413 -1.55 24.02 10.36
C GLY A 413 -2.20 22.81 9.66
N GLY A 414 -1.55 21.65 9.65
CA GLY A 414 -2.08 20.45 9.01
C GLY A 414 -3.22 19.79 9.78
N TRP A 415 -3.91 18.85 9.12
CA TRP A 415 -4.98 18.03 9.71
C TRP A 415 -4.44 17.06 10.78
N LYS A 416 -4.98 17.13 12.01
CA LYS A 416 -4.44 16.46 13.21
C LYS A 416 -5.41 15.54 13.91
N GLU A 417 -6.63 15.41 13.41
CA GLU A 417 -7.71 14.64 14.02
C GLU A 417 -7.30 13.18 14.22
N HIS A 418 -6.60 12.60 13.25
CA HIS A 418 -6.05 11.26 13.38
C HIS A 418 -4.87 11.17 14.34
N LEU A 419 -4.01 12.19 14.41
CA LEU A 419 -2.90 12.26 15.36
C LEU A 419 -3.44 12.30 16.81
N TRP A 420 -4.42 13.16 17.08
CA TRP A 420 -5.05 13.24 18.40
C TRP A 420 -5.75 11.94 18.80
N ALA A 421 -6.43 11.28 17.86
CA ALA A 421 -7.03 9.97 18.10
C ALA A 421 -5.97 8.88 18.36
N PHE A 422 -4.82 8.96 17.70
CA PHE A 422 -3.67 8.09 17.95
C PHE A 422 -3.08 8.32 19.33
N GLU A 423 -2.80 9.58 19.70
CA GLU A 423 -2.27 9.97 21.01
C GLU A 423 -3.23 9.59 22.14
N GLY A 424 -4.52 9.90 21.99
CA GLY A 424 -5.56 9.57 22.96
C GLY A 424 -5.75 8.06 23.18
N ALA A 425 -5.38 7.23 22.20
CA ALA A 425 -5.37 5.77 22.30
C ALA A 425 -4.06 5.20 22.88
N GLY A 426 -3.12 6.04 23.33
CA GLY A 426 -1.83 5.62 23.89
C GLY A 426 -0.67 5.60 22.89
N GLY A 427 -0.82 6.26 21.74
CA GLY A 427 0.25 6.53 20.77
C GLY A 427 0.99 5.28 20.27
N ALA A 428 2.27 5.42 19.98
CA ALA A 428 3.08 4.37 19.36
C ALA A 428 3.23 3.13 20.25
N SER A 429 3.18 3.28 21.58
CA SER A 429 3.19 2.16 22.51
C SER A 429 1.98 1.24 22.34
N ALA A 430 0.80 1.80 22.08
CA ALA A 430 -0.43 1.04 21.95
C ALA A 430 -0.71 0.62 20.50
N LEU A 431 -0.54 1.54 19.56
CA LEU A 431 -0.97 1.36 18.16
C LEU A 431 0.17 1.08 17.18
N GLY A 432 1.43 1.24 17.60
CA GLY A 432 2.59 1.07 16.74
C GLY A 432 2.82 2.25 15.79
N THR A 433 3.41 1.95 14.64
CA THR A 433 3.84 2.92 13.61
C THR A 433 2.87 2.94 12.45
N VAL A 434 2.77 4.08 11.75
CA VAL A 434 1.92 4.22 10.57
C VAL A 434 2.50 3.42 9.40
N VAL A 435 1.73 2.45 8.88
CA VAL A 435 2.07 1.67 7.68
C VAL A 435 1.41 2.22 6.43
N ARG A 436 0.23 2.83 6.62
CA ARG A 436 -0.52 3.51 5.58
C ARG A 436 -1.18 4.72 6.19
N SER A 437 -0.83 5.90 5.71
CA SER A 437 -1.40 7.16 6.19
C SER A 437 -2.90 7.23 5.88
N ALA A 438 -3.56 8.21 6.50
CA ALA A 438 -5.00 8.40 6.41
C ALA A 438 -5.48 8.38 4.95
N HIS A 439 -6.40 7.49 4.60
CA HIS A 439 -6.98 7.37 3.26
C HIS A 439 -8.46 7.05 3.33
N ARG A 440 -9.23 7.49 2.33
CA ARG A 440 -10.66 7.18 2.27
C ARG A 440 -10.85 5.73 1.85
N THR A 441 -11.67 5.00 2.60
CA THR A 441 -11.98 3.60 2.33
C THR A 441 -13.37 3.26 2.86
N GLY A 442 -14.29 2.96 1.93
CA GLY A 442 -15.71 2.86 2.25
C GLY A 442 -16.23 4.15 2.91
N ARG A 443 -16.87 3.99 4.07
CA ARG A 443 -17.38 5.11 4.89
C ARG A 443 -16.33 5.75 5.81
N PHE A 444 -15.14 5.17 5.92
CA PHE A 444 -14.09 5.63 6.81
C PHE A 444 -13.03 6.48 6.09
N THR A 445 -12.40 7.39 6.83
CA THR A 445 -11.01 7.76 6.59
C THR A 445 -10.16 6.94 7.58
N ALA A 446 -9.18 6.19 7.09
CA ALA A 446 -8.43 5.23 7.91
C ALA A 446 -6.92 5.45 7.84
N THR A 447 -6.25 5.55 8.99
CA THR A 447 -4.80 5.34 9.12
C THR A 447 -4.57 3.93 9.61
N GLN A 448 -3.76 3.14 8.89
CA GLN A 448 -3.40 1.78 9.31
C GLN A 448 -2.04 1.81 10.01
N LEU A 449 -1.94 1.11 11.13
CA LEU A 449 -0.73 1.01 11.93
C LEU A 449 -0.31 -0.44 12.16
N THR A 450 0.95 -0.65 12.56
CA THR A 450 1.50 -2.00 12.82
C THR A 450 0.79 -2.74 13.94
N LYS A 451 0.20 -2.04 14.91
CA LYS A 451 -0.54 -2.62 16.05
C LYS A 451 -1.93 -2.01 16.22
N GLY A 452 -2.45 -1.31 15.22
CA GLY A 452 -3.71 -0.60 15.38
C GLY A 452 -4.27 0.05 14.12
N LEU A 453 -5.35 0.80 14.34
CA LEU A 453 -6.05 1.60 13.34
C LEU A 453 -6.42 2.94 13.96
N VAL A 454 -6.44 3.99 13.15
CA VAL A 454 -7.24 5.19 13.45
C VAL A 454 -8.33 5.27 12.39
N LEU A 455 -9.59 5.25 12.82
CA LEU A 455 -10.75 5.33 11.94
C LEU A 455 -11.52 6.62 12.24
N GLN A 456 -11.80 7.39 11.20
CA GLN A 456 -12.67 8.55 11.24
C GLN A 456 -13.95 8.31 10.45
N GLU A 457 -15.06 8.68 11.06
CA GLU A 457 -16.41 8.66 10.50
C GLU A 457 -17.20 9.83 11.09
N ASP A 458 -18.05 10.47 10.28
CA ASP A 458 -18.90 11.59 10.70
C ASP A 458 -18.11 12.71 11.43
N GLY A 459 -16.89 12.97 10.96
CA GLY A 459 -16.01 14.01 11.51
C GLY A 459 -15.26 13.63 12.80
N ARG A 460 -15.44 12.41 13.33
CA ARG A 460 -14.80 11.97 14.58
C ARG A 460 -13.83 10.82 14.34
N ALA A 461 -12.59 10.99 14.78
CA ALA A 461 -11.53 9.99 14.69
C ALA A 461 -11.36 9.25 16.02
N HIS A 462 -11.14 7.93 15.96
CA HIS A 462 -10.87 7.08 17.11
C HIS A 462 -9.73 6.09 16.81
N GLY A 463 -8.83 5.91 17.78
CA GLY A 463 -7.77 4.91 17.73
C GLY A 463 -8.23 3.56 18.30
N TYR A 464 -7.87 2.47 17.63
CA TYR A 464 -8.20 1.09 18.02
C TYR A 464 -6.95 0.22 18.01
N ALA A 465 -6.62 -0.37 19.16
CA ALA A 465 -5.57 -1.38 19.24
C ALA A 465 -6.06 -2.68 18.59
N THR A 466 -5.32 -3.16 17.59
CA THR A 466 -5.65 -4.39 16.86
C THR A 466 -4.41 -5.00 16.22
N PRO A 467 -4.19 -6.32 16.39
CA PRO A 467 -3.12 -7.01 15.69
C PRO A 467 -3.39 -7.22 14.19
N PHE A 468 -4.56 -6.78 13.71
CA PHE A 468 -5.02 -6.92 12.32
C PHE A 468 -4.99 -5.61 11.53
N GLY A 469 -4.36 -4.55 12.06
CA GLY A 469 -4.35 -3.21 11.45
C GLY A 469 -3.88 -3.19 9.98
N LYS A 470 -2.87 -3.99 9.64
CA LYS A 470 -2.32 -4.09 8.27
C LYS A 470 -3.27 -4.81 7.31
N GLN A 471 -4.04 -5.78 7.79
CA GLN A 471 -4.97 -6.60 7.01
C GLN A 471 -6.38 -6.01 6.94
N TRP A 472 -6.70 -5.09 7.84
CA TRP A 472 -8.03 -4.50 7.96
C TRP A 472 -8.55 -3.92 6.64
N ARG A 473 -9.86 -4.03 6.43
CA ARG A 473 -10.60 -3.47 5.30
C ARG A 473 -11.87 -2.81 5.82
N ALA A 474 -12.36 -1.77 5.13
CA ALA A 474 -13.56 -1.04 5.53
C ALA A 474 -14.79 -1.94 5.75
N GLY A 475 -14.93 -3.01 4.97
CA GLY A 475 -16.02 -3.99 5.11
C GLY A 475 -16.01 -4.76 6.43
N TRP A 476 -14.92 -4.75 7.19
CA TRP A 476 -14.87 -5.37 8.52
C TRP A 476 -15.58 -4.50 9.57
N GLY A 477 -15.60 -3.19 9.37
CA GLY A 477 -16.07 -2.21 10.36
C GLY A 477 -15.04 -1.95 11.46
N ARG A 478 -15.48 -1.39 12.59
CA ARG A 478 -14.61 -1.07 13.73
C ARG A 478 -14.29 -2.32 14.55
N PRO A 479 -13.12 -2.38 15.21
CA PRO A 479 -12.89 -3.34 16.27
C PRO A 479 -13.83 -3.13 17.47
N GLU A 480 -14.57 -4.15 17.90
CA GLU A 480 -15.51 -4.03 19.01
C GLU A 480 -14.88 -4.29 20.39
N LYS A 481 -13.88 -5.16 20.44
CA LYS A 481 -13.20 -5.60 21.67
C LYS A 481 -11.71 -5.81 21.43
N ALA A 482 -10.94 -5.89 22.52
CA ALA A 482 -9.55 -6.32 22.45
C ALA A 482 -9.42 -7.71 21.81
N ALA A 483 -8.36 -7.90 21.03
CA ALA A 483 -8.03 -9.21 20.51
C ALA A 483 -7.69 -10.19 21.65
N PHE A 484 -8.01 -11.47 21.47
CA PHE A 484 -7.76 -12.52 22.46
C PHE A 484 -7.14 -13.76 21.79
N SER A 485 -6.62 -14.68 22.59
CA SER A 485 -6.09 -15.96 22.09
C SER A 485 -7.03 -17.12 22.42
N LEU A 486 -7.23 -17.99 21.44
CA LEU A 486 -7.96 -19.25 21.57
C LEU A 486 -7.17 -20.33 20.85
N ASP A 487 -6.79 -21.40 21.55
CA ASP A 487 -6.05 -22.55 20.98
C ASP A 487 -4.80 -22.14 20.16
N GLY A 488 -4.08 -21.12 20.64
CA GLY A 488 -2.88 -20.59 19.98
C GLY A 488 -3.15 -19.66 18.79
N GLN A 489 -4.41 -19.46 18.42
CA GLN A 489 -4.83 -18.53 17.37
C GLN A 489 -5.15 -17.15 17.97
N THR A 490 -4.90 -16.08 17.23
CA THR A 490 -5.31 -14.71 17.63
C THR A 490 -6.65 -14.39 16.99
N MET A 491 -7.61 -13.87 17.75
CA MET A 491 -8.96 -13.55 17.27
C MET A 491 -9.37 -12.12 17.63
N GLN A 492 -10.19 -11.49 16.80
CA GLN A 492 -10.85 -10.22 17.14
C GLN A 492 -12.20 -10.05 16.42
N LYS A 493 -13.20 -9.55 17.14
CA LYS A 493 -14.51 -9.17 16.59
C LYS A 493 -14.47 -7.75 16.04
N PHE A 494 -15.15 -7.55 14.92
CA PHE A 494 -15.43 -6.27 14.28
C PHE A 494 -16.93 -6.12 14.03
N ASP A 495 -17.40 -4.89 13.75
CA ASP A 495 -18.83 -4.57 13.54
C ASP A 495 -19.54 -5.53 12.55
N HIS A 496 -18.81 -6.06 11.57
CA HIS A 496 -19.37 -6.88 10.48
C HIS A 496 -18.81 -8.30 10.42
N GLY A 497 -18.18 -8.78 11.51
CA GLY A 497 -17.58 -10.11 11.49
C GLY A 497 -16.42 -10.28 12.45
N GLY A 498 -15.51 -11.18 12.13
CA GLY A 498 -14.37 -11.54 12.96
C GLY A 498 -13.14 -11.85 12.14
N ALA A 499 -11.98 -11.43 12.62
CA ALA A 499 -10.70 -11.83 12.06
C ALA A 499 -10.03 -12.89 12.94
N LEU A 500 -9.49 -13.91 12.29
CA LEU A 500 -8.70 -14.99 12.85
C LEU A 500 -7.30 -14.95 12.24
N ARG A 501 -6.27 -15.06 13.08
CA ARG A 501 -4.88 -15.22 12.63
C ARG A 501 -4.29 -16.53 13.14
N THR A 502 -3.83 -17.34 12.20
CA THR A 502 -3.18 -18.64 12.43
C THR A 502 -1.81 -18.62 11.76
N GLY A 503 -0.75 -18.55 12.56
CA GLY A 503 0.59 -18.27 12.04
C GLY A 503 0.63 -16.93 11.30
N SER A 504 1.05 -16.95 10.03
CA SER A 504 1.08 -15.77 9.14
C SER A 504 -0.25 -15.52 8.40
N SER A 505 -1.17 -16.48 8.39
CA SER A 505 -2.44 -16.35 7.67
C SER A 505 -3.46 -15.59 8.50
N THR A 506 -4.20 -14.69 7.85
CA THR A 506 -5.33 -13.96 8.44
C THR A 506 -6.57 -14.22 7.61
N VAL A 507 -7.67 -14.62 8.24
CA VAL A 507 -8.95 -14.85 7.60
C VAL A 507 -10.02 -14.02 8.29
N PHE A 508 -10.92 -13.40 7.52
CA PHE A 508 -12.07 -12.69 8.04
C PHE A 508 -13.36 -13.44 7.71
N HIS A 509 -14.29 -13.45 8.66
CA HIS A 509 -15.57 -14.16 8.57
C HIS A 509 -16.70 -13.21 8.97
N ASP A 510 -17.75 -13.17 8.16
CA ASP A 510 -18.97 -12.37 8.39
C ASP A 510 -20.01 -13.08 9.29
N GLY A 511 -19.66 -14.26 9.83
CA GLY A 511 -20.51 -15.09 10.66
C GLY A 511 -20.74 -14.55 12.07
N THR A 512 -21.71 -15.15 12.76
CA THR A 512 -22.04 -14.81 14.15
C THR A 512 -20.88 -15.13 15.09
N PHE A 513 -20.22 -16.26 14.88
CA PHE A 513 -19.17 -16.78 15.75
C PHE A 513 -17.78 -16.70 15.11
N LEU A 514 -16.78 -16.37 15.92
CA LEU A 514 -15.42 -16.13 15.46
C LEU A 514 -14.68 -17.39 14.98
N ASP A 515 -15.05 -18.55 15.52
CA ASP A 515 -14.42 -19.86 15.30
C ASP A 515 -15.27 -20.78 14.40
N VAL A 516 -16.13 -20.19 13.57
CA VAL A 516 -16.96 -20.89 12.59
C VAL A 516 -16.55 -20.45 11.18
N PRO A 517 -15.49 -21.07 10.61
CA PRO A 517 -14.96 -20.66 9.31
C PRO A 517 -15.91 -21.04 8.14
N PRO A 518 -15.77 -20.44 6.95
CA PRO A 518 -16.74 -20.52 5.86
C PRO A 518 -16.87 -21.93 5.28
N ASP A 519 -15.81 -22.71 5.39
CA ASP A 519 -15.64 -24.09 4.92
C ASP A 519 -15.97 -25.14 5.99
N LEU A 520 -16.33 -24.73 7.22
CA LEU A 520 -16.75 -25.67 8.24
C LEU A 520 -18.03 -26.42 7.79
N MET A 521 -17.97 -27.75 7.81
CA MET A 521 -19.00 -28.66 7.30
C MET A 521 -20.44 -28.31 7.70
N TYR A 522 -20.65 -27.83 8.93
CA TYR A 522 -21.97 -27.49 9.47
C TYR A 522 -22.14 -26.00 9.81
N ARG A 523 -21.35 -25.11 9.19
CA ARG A 523 -21.47 -23.65 9.38
C ARG A 523 -22.90 -23.18 9.16
N ALA A 524 -23.53 -23.58 8.06
CA ALA A 524 -24.85 -23.10 7.69
C ALA A 524 -25.90 -23.43 8.77
N GLU A 525 -25.81 -24.61 9.38
CA GLU A 525 -26.68 -25.02 10.47
C GLU A 525 -26.40 -24.26 11.76
N ILE A 526 -25.12 -24.03 12.09
CA ILE A 526 -24.72 -23.23 13.25
C ILE A 526 -25.26 -21.79 13.14
N GLU A 527 -25.07 -21.13 12.00
CA GLU A 527 -25.55 -19.77 11.75
C GLU A 527 -27.09 -19.70 11.76
N LYS A 528 -27.78 -20.72 11.21
CA LYS A 528 -29.25 -20.80 11.30
C LYS A 528 -29.75 -20.93 12.74
N LEU A 529 -29.08 -21.71 13.58
CA LEU A 529 -29.43 -21.81 15.00
C LEU A 529 -29.13 -20.49 15.74
N ALA A 530 -28.07 -19.79 15.37
CA ALA A 530 -27.72 -18.50 15.95
C ALA A 530 -28.74 -17.42 15.59
N GLY A 531 -29.11 -17.32 14.30
CA GLY A 531 -30.12 -16.38 13.81
C GLY A 531 -31.52 -16.61 14.38
N ARG A 532 -31.78 -17.79 14.95
CA ARG A 532 -33.03 -18.14 15.67
C ARG A 532 -32.91 -18.03 17.19
N GLU A 533 -31.80 -17.50 17.70
CA GLU A 533 -31.44 -17.42 19.12
C GLU A 533 -31.45 -18.77 19.88
N ILE A 534 -31.27 -19.89 19.18
CA ILE A 534 -31.19 -21.22 19.81
C ILE A 534 -29.81 -21.40 20.45
N THR A 535 -28.77 -20.87 19.80
CA THR A 535 -27.41 -20.77 20.35
C THR A 535 -26.97 -19.31 20.42
N ARG A 536 -26.22 -18.96 21.46
CA ARG A 536 -25.52 -17.67 21.60
C ARG A 536 -24.01 -17.84 21.72
N GLY A 537 -23.51 -19.08 21.57
CA GLY A 537 -22.11 -19.39 21.79
C GLY A 537 -21.67 -19.12 23.23
N TRP A 538 -20.40 -18.75 23.40
CA TRP A 538 -19.80 -18.34 24.65
C TRP A 538 -19.62 -16.81 24.72
N PRO A 539 -19.34 -16.25 25.91
CA PRO A 539 -19.09 -14.80 26.08
C PRO A 539 -17.91 -14.26 25.25
N ASP A 540 -16.99 -15.14 24.83
CA ASP A 540 -15.86 -14.87 23.93
C ASP A 540 -16.26 -14.88 22.44
N HIS A 541 -17.57 -15.01 22.15
CA HIS A 541 -18.14 -15.05 20.79
C HIS A 541 -17.73 -16.27 19.96
N THR A 542 -17.35 -17.36 20.64
CA THR A 542 -17.06 -18.65 20.00
C THR A 542 -18.27 -19.58 20.03
N TYR A 543 -18.33 -20.54 19.10
CA TYR A 543 -19.29 -21.63 19.03
C TYR A 543 -18.71 -22.98 19.44
N ARG A 544 -17.38 -23.12 19.41
CA ARG A 544 -16.59 -24.31 19.75
C ARG A 544 -17.11 -25.55 19.01
N PRO A 545 -17.09 -25.54 17.66
CA PRO A 545 -17.80 -26.52 16.84
C PRO A 545 -17.40 -27.97 17.12
N LEU A 546 -16.12 -28.22 17.35
CA LEU A 546 -15.57 -29.56 17.58
C LEU A 546 -15.64 -30.02 19.04
N ALA A 547 -16.02 -29.15 19.97
CA ALA A 547 -16.16 -29.53 21.37
C ALA A 547 -17.39 -30.43 21.54
N GLU A 548 -17.29 -31.44 22.41
CA GLU A 548 -18.42 -32.30 22.77
C GLU A 548 -19.50 -31.48 23.49
N ILE A 549 -20.76 -31.66 23.09
CA ILE A 549 -21.87 -30.99 23.76
C ILE A 549 -22.25 -31.72 25.06
N GLN A 550 -22.40 -30.95 26.14
CA GLN A 550 -22.88 -31.46 27.42
C GLN A 550 -24.39 -31.72 27.40
N ARG A 551 -24.86 -32.65 28.24
CA ARG A 551 -26.27 -33.06 28.31
C ARG A 551 -27.21 -31.91 28.65
N ASP A 552 -26.82 -31.03 29.56
CA ASP A 552 -27.61 -29.86 29.93
C ASP A 552 -27.79 -28.89 28.75
N ALA A 553 -26.72 -28.58 28.03
CA ALA A 553 -26.72 -27.73 26.86
C ALA A 553 -27.61 -28.30 25.75
N MET A 554 -27.59 -29.62 25.51
CA MET A 554 -28.49 -30.27 24.54
C MET A 554 -29.96 -30.02 24.88
N VAL A 555 -30.35 -30.15 26.16
CA VAL A 555 -31.73 -29.89 26.59
C VAL A 555 -32.10 -28.41 26.42
N ALA A 556 -31.19 -27.49 26.73
CA ALA A 556 -31.41 -26.06 26.52
C ALA A 556 -31.63 -25.71 25.04
N PHE A 557 -30.93 -26.38 24.11
CA PHE A 557 -31.15 -26.22 22.67
C PHE A 557 -32.56 -26.68 22.27
N VAL A 558 -33.01 -27.85 22.75
CA VAL A 558 -34.38 -28.35 22.50
C VAL A 558 -35.44 -27.39 23.05
N TYR A 559 -35.26 -26.91 24.28
CA TYR A 559 -36.18 -25.97 24.92
C TYR A 559 -36.33 -24.67 24.11
N ARG A 560 -35.21 -24.09 23.64
CA ARG A 560 -35.22 -22.89 22.81
C ARG A 560 -35.81 -23.13 21.43
N ALA A 561 -35.48 -24.28 20.81
CA ALA A 561 -36.00 -24.64 19.50
C ALA A 561 -37.54 -24.82 19.51
N LEU A 562 -38.13 -25.21 20.63
CA LEU A 562 -39.59 -25.27 20.83
C LEU A 562 -40.22 -23.93 21.26
N GLY A 563 -39.52 -22.81 21.11
CA GLY A 563 -40.07 -21.48 21.38
C GLY A 563 -40.08 -21.09 22.86
N LYS A 564 -39.18 -21.68 23.67
CA LYS A 564 -39.05 -21.40 25.12
C LYS A 564 -40.40 -21.53 25.87
N PRO A 565 -41.07 -22.70 25.84
CA PRO A 565 -42.41 -22.86 26.41
C PRO A 565 -42.51 -22.39 27.87
N ALA A 566 -43.59 -21.70 28.22
CA ALA A 566 -43.83 -21.27 29.59
C ALA A 566 -43.82 -22.47 30.55
N PHE A 567 -43.03 -22.36 31.62
CA PHE A 567 -42.85 -23.39 32.62
C PHE A 567 -42.30 -22.79 33.91
N ASP A 568 -42.93 -23.13 35.03
CA ASP A 568 -42.49 -22.75 36.37
C ASP A 568 -41.71 -23.93 36.98
N PRO A 569 -40.39 -23.78 37.19
CA PRO A 569 -39.58 -24.87 37.71
C PRO A 569 -39.94 -25.18 39.17
N PRO A 570 -39.94 -26.46 39.58
CA PRO A 570 -40.30 -26.84 40.93
C PRO A 570 -39.27 -26.33 41.95
N LYS A 571 -39.73 -26.00 43.17
CA LYS A 571 -38.87 -25.58 44.28
C LYS A 571 -37.91 -26.68 44.71
N THR A 572 -38.37 -27.94 44.67
CA THR A 572 -37.56 -29.13 44.94
C THR A 572 -37.24 -29.82 43.62
N SER A 573 -35.95 -30.08 43.38
CA SER A 573 -35.52 -30.70 42.14
C SER A 573 -35.97 -32.16 42.05
N PRO A 574 -36.45 -32.63 40.86
CA PRO A 574 -36.66 -34.05 40.59
C PRO A 574 -35.36 -34.81 40.32
N PHE A 575 -34.20 -34.13 40.28
CA PHE A 575 -32.88 -34.74 40.14
C PHE A 575 -31.94 -34.28 41.26
N SER A 576 -31.24 -35.22 41.89
CA SER A 576 -30.36 -34.95 43.04
C SER A 576 -29.15 -34.07 42.70
N ASP A 577 -28.71 -34.04 41.45
CA ASP A 577 -27.54 -33.31 40.95
C ASP A 577 -27.89 -32.01 40.18
N MET A 578 -29.15 -31.59 40.22
CA MET A 578 -29.64 -30.36 39.60
C MET A 578 -30.29 -29.42 40.63
N PRO A 579 -29.52 -28.69 41.46
CA PRO A 579 -30.11 -27.71 42.37
C PRO A 579 -30.71 -26.50 41.61
N PRO A 580 -31.70 -25.78 42.18
CA PRO A 580 -32.33 -24.63 41.52
C PRO A 580 -31.38 -23.49 41.08
N SER A 581 -30.21 -23.39 41.70
CA SER A 581 -29.17 -22.41 41.37
C SER A 581 -28.35 -22.76 40.13
N ARG A 582 -28.46 -24.00 39.61
CA ARG A 582 -27.64 -24.48 38.51
C ARG A 582 -28.12 -23.92 37.17
N MET A 583 -27.17 -23.62 36.28
CA MET A 583 -27.46 -23.27 34.88
C MET A 583 -28.35 -24.35 34.22
N PHE A 584 -29.33 -23.89 33.44
CA PHE A 584 -30.32 -24.71 32.75
C PHE A 584 -31.28 -25.53 33.65
N TYR A 585 -31.38 -25.24 34.95
CA TYR A 585 -32.31 -25.92 35.87
C TYR A 585 -33.76 -25.91 35.35
N LYS A 586 -34.24 -24.75 34.87
CA LYS A 586 -35.59 -24.60 34.34
C LYS A 586 -35.83 -25.49 33.13
N GLU A 587 -34.91 -25.48 32.18
CA GLU A 587 -34.99 -26.25 30.94
C GLU A 587 -34.97 -27.76 31.21
N ILE A 588 -34.12 -28.20 32.14
CA ILE A 588 -33.99 -29.62 32.49
C ILE A 588 -35.22 -30.14 33.24
N THR A 589 -35.75 -29.36 34.20
CA THR A 589 -36.97 -29.74 34.93
C THR A 589 -38.21 -29.68 34.05
N TRP A 590 -38.27 -28.74 33.10
CA TRP A 590 -39.28 -28.74 32.03
C TRP A 590 -39.20 -30.02 31.19
N ALA A 591 -38.00 -30.41 30.77
CA ALA A 591 -37.81 -31.60 29.96
C ALA A 591 -38.20 -32.88 30.72
N ARG A 592 -38.00 -32.91 32.04
CA ARG A 592 -38.50 -34.00 32.91
C ARG A 592 -40.03 -34.01 32.99
N HIS A 593 -40.66 -32.85 33.20
CA HIS A 593 -42.12 -32.72 33.24
C HIS A 593 -42.77 -33.13 31.91
N ARG A 594 -42.12 -32.88 30.77
CA ARG A 594 -42.58 -33.31 29.44
C ARG A 594 -42.15 -34.73 29.05
N HIS A 595 -41.52 -35.49 29.96
CA HIS A 595 -40.99 -36.83 29.70
C HIS A 595 -39.99 -36.89 28.53
N ILE A 596 -39.30 -35.80 28.23
CA ILE A 596 -38.20 -35.76 27.25
C ILE A 596 -36.95 -36.41 27.86
N THR A 597 -36.71 -36.21 29.16
CA THR A 597 -35.65 -36.88 29.92
C THR A 597 -36.20 -37.51 31.20
N ASN A 598 -35.69 -38.69 31.56
CA ASN A 598 -35.99 -39.37 32.83
C ASN A 598 -34.79 -39.39 33.79
N GLY A 599 -33.61 -38.92 33.35
CA GLY A 599 -32.35 -39.11 34.07
C GLY A 599 -31.97 -40.58 34.23
N TRP A 600 -31.21 -40.87 35.28
CA TRP A 600 -30.78 -42.21 35.64
C TRP A 600 -31.61 -42.79 36.79
N PRO A 601 -31.61 -44.14 36.95
CA PRO A 601 -32.29 -44.79 38.06
C PRO A 601 -31.83 -44.33 39.45
N ASP A 602 -30.60 -43.81 39.55
CA ASP A 602 -30.01 -43.23 40.77
C ASP A 602 -30.56 -41.83 41.13
N GLY A 603 -31.50 -41.30 40.33
CA GLY A 603 -32.09 -39.98 40.54
C GLY A 603 -31.27 -38.82 39.99
N THR A 604 -30.18 -39.06 39.24
CA THR A 604 -29.32 -38.01 38.67
C THR A 604 -29.68 -37.67 37.21
N PHE A 605 -29.29 -36.48 36.74
CA PHE A 605 -29.39 -36.03 35.34
C PHE A 605 -28.02 -35.99 34.61
N ARG A 606 -26.92 -35.91 35.35
CA ARG A 606 -25.52 -35.83 34.90
C ARG A 606 -25.28 -34.67 33.90
N PRO A 607 -25.50 -33.41 34.33
CA PRO A 607 -25.59 -32.25 33.44
C PRO A 607 -24.34 -32.00 32.57
N THR A 608 -23.15 -32.10 33.16
CA THR A 608 -21.87 -31.79 32.48
C THR A 608 -21.25 -32.98 31.76
N ALA A 609 -21.88 -34.16 31.80
CA ALA A 609 -21.40 -35.30 31.03
C ALA A 609 -21.60 -35.02 29.53
N PRO A 610 -20.63 -35.34 28.67
CA PRO A 610 -20.83 -35.34 27.23
C PRO A 610 -22.05 -36.20 26.86
N VAL A 611 -22.89 -35.70 25.94
CA VAL A 611 -24.07 -36.45 25.52
C VAL A 611 -23.72 -37.42 24.40
N GLU A 612 -24.00 -38.70 24.63
CA GLU A 612 -23.87 -39.73 23.61
C GLU A 612 -24.92 -39.55 22.51
N ARG A 613 -24.58 -39.92 21.27
CA ARG A 613 -25.46 -39.79 20.10
C ARG A 613 -26.79 -40.51 20.24
N GLY A 614 -26.80 -41.69 20.88
CA GLY A 614 -28.03 -42.42 21.17
C GLY A 614 -28.95 -41.67 22.12
N ALA A 615 -28.39 -40.97 23.11
CA ALA A 615 -29.17 -40.14 24.02
C ALA A 615 -29.74 -38.90 23.32
N VAL A 616 -29.02 -38.29 22.38
CA VAL A 616 -29.57 -37.23 21.51
C VAL A 616 -30.77 -37.72 20.71
N ALA A 617 -30.67 -38.91 20.09
CA ALA A 617 -31.80 -39.53 19.39
C ALA A 617 -33.03 -39.67 20.31
N ALA A 618 -32.82 -40.09 21.56
CA ALA A 618 -33.88 -40.24 22.54
C ALA A 618 -34.54 -38.91 22.93
N PHE A 619 -33.75 -37.85 23.13
CA PHE A 619 -34.31 -36.52 23.41
C PHE A 619 -35.14 -35.99 22.25
N LEU A 620 -34.63 -36.07 21.02
CA LEU A 620 -35.32 -35.56 19.84
C LEU A 620 -36.59 -36.36 19.50
N TYR A 621 -36.55 -37.69 19.65
CA TYR A 621 -37.72 -38.56 19.49
C TYR A 621 -38.85 -38.16 20.45
N ARG A 622 -38.53 -38.01 21.74
CA ARG A 622 -39.52 -37.68 22.77
C ARG A 622 -40.02 -36.24 22.63
N ALA A 623 -39.14 -35.31 22.30
CA ALA A 623 -39.51 -33.91 22.03
C ALA A 623 -40.39 -33.75 20.78
N SER A 624 -40.37 -34.71 19.86
CA SER A 624 -41.31 -34.79 18.72
C SER A 624 -42.67 -35.38 19.06
N GLY A 625 -42.85 -36.02 20.23
CA GLY A 625 -44.03 -36.83 20.52
C GLY A 625 -44.15 -38.05 19.59
N ALA A 626 -43.02 -38.55 19.06
CA ALA A 626 -43.01 -39.68 18.16
C ALA A 626 -43.49 -40.97 18.86
N THR A 627 -44.23 -41.80 18.14
CA THR A 627 -44.81 -43.06 18.66
C THR A 627 -44.29 -44.31 17.95
N SER A 628 -43.43 -44.16 16.93
CA SER A 628 -42.86 -45.28 16.18
C SER A 628 -42.14 -46.25 17.11
N THR A 629 -42.50 -47.54 17.03
CA THR A 629 -41.92 -48.62 17.84
C THR A 629 -40.90 -49.47 17.07
N LYS A 630 -40.61 -49.12 15.80
CA LYS A 630 -39.70 -49.85 14.93
C LYS A 630 -38.28 -49.83 15.50
N THR A 631 -37.67 -51.01 15.67
CA THR A 631 -36.29 -51.17 16.18
C THR A 631 -35.30 -51.66 15.12
N SER A 632 -35.78 -52.00 13.92
CA SER A 632 -34.93 -52.42 12.81
C SER A 632 -34.35 -51.19 12.11
N THR A 633 -33.13 -50.85 12.47
CA THR A 633 -32.34 -49.77 11.87
C THR A 633 -31.55 -50.26 10.66
N ARG A 634 -31.11 -49.31 9.82
CA ARG A 634 -30.15 -49.55 8.73
C ARG A 634 -28.69 -49.51 9.17
N PHE A 635 -28.42 -49.18 10.44
CA PHE A 635 -27.07 -49.06 10.97
C PHE A 635 -26.56 -50.39 11.54
N SER A 636 -25.36 -50.80 11.13
CA SER A 636 -24.79 -52.11 11.48
C SER A 636 -24.43 -52.25 12.97
N ASP A 637 -24.12 -51.14 13.63
CA ASP A 637 -23.68 -51.07 15.03
C ASP A 637 -24.82 -50.78 16.02
N VAL A 638 -26.08 -50.83 15.57
CA VAL A 638 -27.26 -50.62 16.41
C VAL A 638 -28.12 -51.89 16.37
N PRO A 639 -27.86 -52.87 17.25
CA PRO A 639 -28.67 -54.09 17.30
C PRO A 639 -30.09 -53.77 17.79
N ARG A 640 -31.08 -54.60 17.41
CA ARG A 640 -32.50 -54.39 17.75
C ARG A 640 -32.79 -54.28 19.25
N ASN A 641 -31.93 -54.87 20.08
CA ASN A 641 -32.02 -54.83 21.54
C ASN A 641 -31.23 -53.67 22.18
N HIS A 642 -30.57 -52.81 21.41
CA HIS A 642 -29.91 -51.62 21.94
C HIS A 642 -30.95 -50.71 22.62
N GLN A 643 -30.60 -50.13 23.77
CA GLN A 643 -31.53 -49.35 24.61
C GLN A 643 -32.23 -48.18 23.87
N PHE A 644 -31.59 -47.64 22.83
CA PHE A 644 -32.11 -46.56 21.97
C PHE A 644 -32.39 -47.01 20.52
N ALA A 645 -32.50 -48.32 20.24
CA ALA A 645 -32.69 -48.83 18.88
C ALA A 645 -33.91 -48.21 18.18
N LYS A 646 -35.01 -48.04 18.93
CA LYS A 646 -36.26 -47.45 18.44
C LYS A 646 -36.07 -45.98 18.06
N GLU A 647 -35.48 -45.19 18.96
CA GLU A 647 -35.29 -43.76 18.78
C GLU A 647 -34.28 -43.47 17.66
N ILE A 648 -33.23 -44.28 17.54
CA ILE A 648 -32.25 -44.18 16.44
C ILE A 648 -32.89 -44.56 15.10
N THR A 649 -33.71 -45.61 15.07
CA THR A 649 -34.44 -46.01 13.84
C THR A 649 -35.36 -44.90 13.37
N TRP A 650 -36.16 -44.31 14.27
CA TRP A 650 -36.99 -43.15 13.94
C TRP A 650 -36.16 -41.95 13.46
N LEU A 651 -35.03 -41.65 14.12
CA LEU A 651 -34.17 -40.54 13.74
C LEU A 651 -33.65 -40.70 12.30
N ALA A 652 -33.37 -41.94 11.89
CA ALA A 652 -32.95 -42.29 10.53
C ALA A 652 -34.11 -42.20 9.53
N ASP A 653 -35.27 -42.78 9.86
CA ASP A 653 -36.47 -42.77 9.02
C ASP A 653 -37.00 -41.33 8.81
N ALA A 654 -36.86 -40.46 9.81
CA ALA A 654 -37.20 -39.03 9.74
C ALA A 654 -36.20 -38.18 8.94
N GLY A 655 -35.10 -38.77 8.45
CA GLY A 655 -34.04 -38.06 7.72
C GLY A 655 -33.19 -37.12 8.57
N ILE A 656 -33.24 -37.25 9.90
CA ILE A 656 -32.49 -36.38 10.83
C ILE A 656 -31.01 -36.83 10.90
N THR A 657 -30.76 -38.14 10.86
CA THR A 657 -29.40 -38.71 10.79
C THR A 657 -29.17 -39.48 9.49
N THR A 658 -27.99 -39.28 8.90
CA THR A 658 -27.48 -40.07 7.77
C THR A 658 -26.57 -41.22 8.22
N GLY A 659 -26.04 -41.17 9.44
CA GLY A 659 -24.95 -42.04 9.91
C GLY A 659 -23.62 -41.74 9.20
N TRP A 660 -22.67 -42.66 9.35
CA TRP A 660 -21.37 -42.59 8.68
C TRP A 660 -21.37 -43.35 7.35
N PRO A 661 -20.44 -43.03 6.43
CA PRO A 661 -20.27 -43.77 5.18
C PRO A 661 -20.02 -45.28 5.36
N ASP A 662 -19.46 -45.68 6.51
CA ASP A 662 -19.22 -47.08 6.90
C ASP A 662 -20.50 -47.85 7.32
N GLY A 663 -21.67 -47.19 7.28
CA GLY A 663 -22.95 -47.78 7.66
C GLY A 663 -23.22 -47.77 9.17
N THR A 664 -22.42 -47.08 9.98
CA THR A 664 -22.57 -47.01 11.45
C THR A 664 -23.32 -45.76 11.94
N PHE A 665 -23.80 -45.77 13.19
CA PHE A 665 -24.42 -44.65 13.92
C PHE A 665 -23.65 -44.20 15.17
N ARG A 666 -22.78 -45.05 15.70
CA ARG A 666 -21.90 -44.83 16.87
C ARG A 666 -22.69 -44.36 18.10
N PRO A 667 -23.64 -45.17 18.61
CA PRO A 667 -24.63 -44.72 19.60
C PRO A 667 -24.04 -44.27 20.94
N VAL A 668 -22.90 -44.83 21.35
CA VAL A 668 -22.20 -44.53 22.61
C VAL A 668 -21.09 -43.49 22.47
N ALA A 669 -20.86 -42.98 21.26
CA ALA A 669 -19.89 -41.91 21.05
C ALA A 669 -20.51 -40.56 21.46
N PRO A 670 -19.78 -39.69 22.15
CA PRO A 670 -20.16 -38.30 22.33
C PRO A 670 -20.37 -37.59 20.98
N ILE A 671 -21.18 -36.53 20.98
CA ILE A 671 -21.44 -35.72 19.79
C ILE A 671 -20.82 -34.32 19.93
N ALA A 672 -20.09 -33.91 18.89
CA ALA A 672 -19.60 -32.55 18.76
C ALA A 672 -20.74 -31.55 18.47
N ARG A 673 -20.54 -30.29 18.86
CA ARG A 673 -21.55 -29.24 18.77
C ARG A 673 -21.96 -28.90 17.34
N ASP A 674 -21.07 -29.02 16.38
CA ASP A 674 -21.35 -28.83 14.96
C ASP A 674 -22.30 -29.91 14.41
N ALA A 675 -22.02 -31.18 14.66
CA ALA A 675 -22.86 -32.30 14.26
C ALA A 675 -24.22 -32.26 14.97
N MET A 676 -24.26 -31.80 16.22
CA MET A 676 -25.51 -31.54 16.93
C MET A 676 -26.33 -30.42 16.26
N ALA A 677 -25.69 -29.36 15.74
CA ALA A 677 -26.40 -28.31 15.01
C ALA A 677 -27.13 -28.87 13.78
N ALA A 678 -26.48 -29.79 13.05
CA ALA A 678 -27.08 -30.48 11.93
C ALA A 678 -28.29 -31.33 12.34
N PHE A 679 -28.20 -32.05 13.46
CA PHE A 679 -29.33 -32.82 14.01
C PHE A 679 -30.50 -31.89 14.39
N MET A 680 -30.23 -30.78 15.07
CA MET A 680 -31.23 -29.81 15.48
C MET A 680 -31.97 -29.21 14.29
N ILE A 681 -31.26 -28.73 13.27
CA ILE A 681 -31.88 -28.12 12.09
C ILE A 681 -32.76 -29.12 11.32
N ARG A 682 -32.29 -30.36 11.13
CA ARG A 682 -33.07 -31.39 10.44
C ARG A 682 -34.29 -31.81 11.28
N TRP A 683 -34.13 -31.91 12.60
CA TRP A 683 -35.23 -32.19 13.51
C TRP A 683 -36.29 -31.08 13.52
N MET A 684 -35.87 -29.82 13.58
CA MET A 684 -36.77 -28.67 13.46
C MET A 684 -37.53 -28.69 12.13
N LYS A 685 -36.83 -28.96 11.02
CA LYS A 685 -37.46 -29.11 9.70
C LYS A 685 -38.50 -30.23 9.68
N HIS A 686 -38.18 -31.40 10.24
CA HIS A 686 -39.13 -32.51 10.37
C HIS A 686 -40.37 -32.12 11.19
N ARG A 687 -40.20 -31.26 12.19
CA ARG A 687 -41.27 -30.72 13.04
C ARG A 687 -42.05 -29.55 12.44
N GLY A 688 -41.64 -29.01 11.30
CA GLY A 688 -42.23 -27.82 10.69
C GLY A 688 -41.90 -26.51 11.42
N LEU A 689 -40.73 -26.42 12.06
CA LEU A 689 -40.26 -25.27 12.85
C LEU A 689 -39.27 -24.37 12.11
#